data_AF-A0A061SJY8-F1
#
_entry.id   AF-A0A061SJY8-F1
#
_cell.length_a   1.000
_cell.length_b   1.000
_cell.length_c   1.000
_cell.angle_alpha   90.00
_cell.angle_beta   90.00
_cell.angle_gamma   90.00
#
_symmetry.space_group_name_H-M   'P 1'
#
loop_
_entity.id
_entity.type
_entity.pdbx_description
1 polymer ?
#
loop_
_entity_poly.entity_id
_entity_poly.type
_entity_poly.pdbx_seq_one_letter_code
_entity_poly.pdbx_strand_id
1 'polypeptide(L)'
;MNDFPAKDEDPGVESVQLLKRIRSFAGKQYTSGLPLEQVAMLSARDPSLLKAIREAATRHEHMLQAPHGRWVDSVLRGDEEAASPILTQDLENFYEDHALQPYVPLEAEGPWVVTAHGAVVHDNGGYGMLSFGQNNQAVLEALCQRQVMGNVMTPSFSQAAFGEAIRREVGHARGACPYERFVCLNSGSEALAFALRLSDAHAKGSPGSGGPGQPRETAIVTLKGSFHGRPDGPAHVSDSCSEVYSRHLRGFRSGRTVIAVEPNDAEGLEAAFAGAERAGLQVQAMLLEPVMGEGNPGLSISPGFYGAARRLTRRHGCLLIVDSVQAGLRAAGALSVVDYPGFEGCEAPDMEAWSKAINAGQFPLSVVGLGAEARAAYVKGIYGNSMAANPRALDIACAVLRQVTPGVRRNIRERGRELLSRFEEIAEEFPAVVEKVTGSGLLLAIHMHAAFPVAGRGGLEEACRRRGLGVIRGGRNALRFTPWFNITDFEVELVASIVRGVLAEAAASRGAAGDPRPALRPASSEMLLAVVNGILEGYSQRTPTAVRAAAVIAGGAGGAPAEGPSTLASLPLDHFAFRTFACSGPMSGIGPAARMWEAMGYRLEAEVLRFPEKKLRARWLSPPAELRQLVGGCPAPRVFVSEVVVGDLPARAAEIVRGYVEGLCACPEVAALSMTGGAGTGETRPPLPWGALDSDDYQELLGLHSVAAWTLANGFGLNHAALAVHWLPDPDLDRLNARLVGSGIAMNDDGGMVKTSPDGLLRQSSSFSDGMSLRCIDGKECRASGSYIEFVQRLLLPEHRQLPPGEITDYHYRDGFETANASRIFTSTDGTQS
;
A
#
# COMPACT_ATOMS: atom_id res chain seq x y z
N MET A 1 -36.16 -41.93 -5.97
CA MET A 1 -37.33 -41.86 -6.87
C MET A 1 -38.57 -41.83 -6.02
N ASN A 2 -39.15 -40.65 -5.85
CA ASN A 2 -40.58 -40.46 -5.64
C ASN A 2 -40.93 -39.26 -6.53
N ASP A 3 -41.72 -39.50 -7.56
CA ASP A 3 -42.21 -38.51 -8.51
C ASP A 3 -43.10 -37.48 -7.79
N PHE A 4 -42.77 -36.21 -7.97
CA PHE A 4 -43.75 -35.13 -7.91
C PHE A 4 -44.01 -34.65 -9.34
N PRO A 5 -45.25 -34.63 -9.83
CA PRO A 5 -45.59 -33.81 -10.98
C PRO A 5 -45.86 -32.41 -10.43
N ALA A 6 -44.83 -31.58 -10.27
CA ALA A 6 -45.05 -30.16 -10.00
C ALA A 6 -45.38 -29.49 -11.33
N LYS A 7 -46.57 -28.91 -11.43
CA LYS A 7 -46.92 -27.92 -12.45
C LYS A 7 -45.78 -26.90 -12.54
N ASP A 8 -45.48 -26.39 -13.74
CA ASP A 8 -44.51 -25.31 -13.98
C ASP A 8 -44.79 -24.11 -13.06
N GLU A 9 -44.25 -24.14 -11.84
CA GLU A 9 -44.27 -23.05 -10.90
C GLU A 9 -43.24 -22.04 -11.41
N ASP A 10 -43.60 -20.76 -11.37
CA ASP A 10 -42.74 -19.69 -11.85
C ASP A 10 -41.36 -19.79 -11.15
N PRO A 11 -40.23 -19.89 -11.90
CA PRO A 11 -38.88 -20.02 -11.34
C PRO A 11 -38.55 -18.98 -10.27
N GLY A 12 -39.06 -17.75 -10.44
CA GLY A 12 -38.89 -16.68 -9.49
C GLY A 12 -39.66 -16.94 -8.19
N VAL A 13 -40.93 -17.35 -8.29
CA VAL A 13 -41.75 -17.71 -7.13
C VAL A 13 -41.13 -18.88 -6.34
N GLU A 14 -40.71 -19.94 -7.03
CA GLU A 14 -40.10 -21.11 -6.39
C GLU A 14 -38.82 -20.74 -5.66
N SER A 15 -37.92 -19.99 -6.31
CA SER A 15 -36.64 -19.58 -5.70
C SER A 15 -36.84 -18.83 -4.38
N VAL A 16 -37.82 -17.92 -4.32
CA VAL A 16 -38.15 -17.15 -3.13
C VAL A 16 -38.74 -18.04 -2.04
N GLN A 17 -39.61 -19.00 -2.38
CA GLN A 17 -40.17 -19.93 -1.41
C GLN A 17 -39.08 -20.81 -0.77
N LEU A 18 -38.16 -21.34 -1.56
CA LEU A 18 -37.06 -22.18 -1.10
C LEU A 18 -36.10 -21.40 -0.18
N LEU A 19 -35.73 -20.18 -0.54
CA LEU A 19 -34.88 -19.34 0.32
C LEU A 19 -35.59 -18.96 1.62
N LYS A 20 -36.89 -18.62 1.58
CA LYS A 20 -37.68 -18.37 2.79
C LYS A 20 -37.72 -19.60 3.70
N ARG A 21 -37.78 -20.81 3.12
CA ARG A 21 -37.73 -22.06 3.88
C ARG A 21 -36.39 -22.21 4.60
N ILE A 22 -35.25 -22.01 3.94
CA ILE A 22 -33.92 -22.01 4.57
C ILE A 22 -33.88 -20.98 5.71
N ARG A 23 -34.27 -19.73 5.43
CA ARG A 23 -34.28 -18.63 6.39
C ARG A 23 -35.17 -18.88 7.61
N SER A 24 -36.24 -19.69 7.49
CA SER A 24 -37.14 -19.99 8.61
C SER A 24 -36.51 -20.83 9.72
N PHE A 25 -35.39 -21.50 9.43
CA PHE A 25 -34.64 -22.26 10.42
C PHE A 25 -33.46 -21.48 10.99
N ALA A 26 -33.03 -20.42 10.33
CA ALA A 26 -31.84 -19.66 10.65
C ALA A 26 -32.05 -18.68 11.81
N GLY A 27 -30.99 -18.44 12.58
CA GLY A 27 -30.92 -17.35 13.54
C GLY A 27 -30.78 -15.98 12.86
N LYS A 28 -30.20 -15.01 13.56
CA LYS A 28 -29.98 -13.67 13.00
C LYS A 28 -29.04 -13.74 11.79
N GLN A 29 -29.52 -13.22 10.66
CA GLN A 29 -28.73 -13.06 9.44
C GLN A 29 -27.83 -11.83 9.54
N TYR A 30 -26.59 -11.97 9.09
CA TYR A 30 -25.61 -10.87 9.01
C TYR A 30 -25.35 -10.43 7.57
N THR A 31 -25.39 -11.38 6.65
CA THR A 31 -25.32 -11.25 5.19
C THR A 31 -26.75 -11.19 4.65
N SER A 32 -27.15 -10.04 4.09
CA SER A 32 -28.46 -9.90 3.45
C SER A 32 -28.51 -10.61 2.09
N GLY A 33 -27.37 -10.64 1.39
CA GLY A 33 -27.28 -11.12 0.00
C GLY A 33 -28.05 -10.21 -0.96
N LEU A 34 -28.31 -10.75 -2.16
CA LEU A 34 -29.20 -10.12 -3.13
C LEU A 34 -30.65 -10.03 -2.60
N PRO A 35 -31.36 -8.92 -2.86
CA PRO A 35 -32.79 -8.80 -2.58
C PRO A 35 -33.61 -9.91 -3.24
N LEU A 36 -34.65 -10.40 -2.56
CA LEU A 36 -35.45 -11.53 -3.03
C LEU A 36 -36.16 -11.23 -4.36
N GLU A 37 -36.56 -9.98 -4.61
CA GLU A 37 -37.12 -9.56 -5.89
C GLU A 37 -36.10 -9.66 -7.04
N GLN A 38 -34.83 -9.34 -6.77
CA GLN A 38 -33.76 -9.50 -7.75
C GLN A 38 -33.47 -10.99 -7.97
N VAL A 39 -33.42 -11.79 -6.91
CA VAL A 39 -33.24 -13.26 -7.01
C VAL A 39 -34.36 -13.89 -7.84
N ALA A 40 -35.62 -13.47 -7.64
CA ALA A 40 -36.74 -13.99 -8.42
C ALA A 40 -36.60 -13.69 -9.92
N MET A 41 -36.25 -12.43 -10.25
CA MET A 41 -36.01 -12.01 -11.63
C MET A 41 -34.83 -12.75 -12.28
N LEU A 42 -33.73 -12.90 -11.54
CA LEU A 42 -32.54 -13.60 -12.01
C LEU A 42 -32.79 -15.09 -12.19
N SER A 43 -33.53 -15.73 -11.29
CA SER A 43 -33.86 -17.17 -11.37
C SER A 43 -34.72 -17.51 -12.60
N ALA A 44 -35.50 -16.54 -13.10
CA ALA A 44 -36.25 -16.68 -14.34
C ALA A 44 -35.38 -16.53 -15.61
N ARG A 45 -34.19 -15.92 -15.50
CA ARG A 45 -33.28 -15.66 -16.62
C ARG A 45 -32.09 -16.61 -16.65
N ASP A 46 -31.59 -17.00 -15.49
CA ASP A 46 -30.43 -17.86 -15.31
C ASP A 46 -30.81 -19.14 -14.56
N PRO A 47 -30.94 -20.27 -15.28
CA PRO A 47 -31.25 -21.57 -14.68
C PRO A 47 -30.23 -22.05 -13.65
N SER A 48 -28.97 -21.58 -13.72
CA SER A 48 -27.93 -21.99 -12.76
C SER A 48 -28.21 -21.48 -11.35
N LEU A 49 -28.80 -20.28 -11.22
CA LEU A 49 -29.21 -19.73 -9.92
C LEU A 49 -30.32 -20.56 -9.29
N LEU A 50 -31.38 -20.89 -10.05
CA LEU A 50 -32.45 -21.72 -9.52
C LEU A 50 -31.95 -23.11 -9.12
N LYS A 51 -31.06 -23.70 -9.94
CA LYS A 51 -30.40 -24.97 -9.60
C LYS A 51 -29.63 -24.87 -8.28
N ALA A 52 -28.80 -23.85 -8.09
CA ALA A 52 -28.08 -23.64 -6.83
C ALA A 52 -29.03 -23.53 -5.64
N ILE A 53 -30.16 -22.84 -5.77
CA ILE A 53 -31.16 -22.67 -4.69
C ILE A 53 -31.88 -23.99 -4.37
N ARG A 54 -32.25 -24.78 -5.39
CA ARG A 54 -32.88 -26.10 -5.20
C ARG A 54 -31.95 -27.08 -4.49
N GLU A 55 -30.69 -27.13 -4.92
CA GLU A 55 -29.68 -27.96 -4.28
C GLU A 55 -29.41 -27.48 -2.85
N ALA A 56 -29.34 -26.16 -2.63
CA ALA A 56 -29.15 -25.58 -1.29
C ALA A 56 -30.28 -25.96 -0.34
N ALA A 57 -31.53 -25.86 -0.78
CA ALA A 57 -32.69 -26.23 0.03
C ALA A 57 -32.68 -27.72 0.37
N THR A 58 -32.31 -28.56 -0.61
CA THR A 58 -32.19 -30.02 -0.42
C THR A 58 -31.06 -30.35 0.56
N ARG A 59 -29.87 -29.78 0.39
CA ARG A 59 -28.73 -29.97 1.30
C ARG A 59 -29.06 -29.48 2.70
N HIS A 60 -29.70 -28.32 2.84
CA HIS A 60 -30.12 -27.78 4.13
C HIS A 60 -31.07 -28.74 4.85
N GLU A 61 -32.09 -29.25 4.18
CA GLU A 61 -33.03 -30.21 4.75
C GLU A 61 -32.35 -31.53 5.15
N HIS A 62 -31.46 -32.06 4.31
CA HIS A 62 -30.66 -33.23 4.66
C HIS A 62 -29.78 -32.99 5.88
N MET A 63 -29.12 -31.83 5.99
CA MET A 63 -28.27 -31.51 7.13
C MET A 63 -29.07 -31.38 8.43
N LEU A 64 -30.30 -30.86 8.39
CA LEU A 64 -31.17 -30.81 9.56
C LEU A 64 -31.66 -32.20 10.01
N GLN A 65 -31.73 -33.17 9.11
CA GLN A 65 -32.26 -34.52 9.40
C GLN A 65 -31.16 -35.55 9.73
N ALA A 66 -29.94 -35.34 9.24
CA ALA A 66 -28.85 -36.28 9.43
C ALA A 66 -28.20 -36.14 10.82
N PRO A 67 -27.72 -37.25 11.43
CA PRO A 67 -27.00 -37.22 12.69
C PRO A 67 -25.58 -36.68 12.46
N HIS A 68 -25.46 -35.37 12.29
CA HIS A 68 -24.18 -34.69 12.16
C HIS A 68 -23.58 -34.33 13.54
N GLY A 69 -22.36 -33.77 13.53
CA GLY A 69 -21.75 -33.25 14.75
C GLY A 69 -22.60 -32.16 15.43
N ARG A 70 -22.42 -31.96 16.74
CA ARG A 70 -23.20 -30.99 17.56
C ARG A 70 -23.18 -29.54 17.04
N TRP A 71 -22.29 -29.23 16.10
CA TRP A 71 -22.17 -27.92 15.47
C TRP A 71 -23.27 -27.62 14.45
N VAL A 72 -23.92 -28.61 13.82
CA VAL A 72 -24.88 -28.34 12.72
C VAL A 72 -26.05 -27.50 13.18
N ASP A 73 -26.69 -27.85 14.30
CA ASP A 73 -27.77 -27.02 14.85
C ASP A 73 -27.25 -25.63 15.26
N SER A 74 -26.04 -25.56 15.82
CA SER A 74 -25.43 -24.28 16.24
C SER A 74 -25.09 -23.37 15.07
N VAL A 75 -24.84 -23.94 13.89
CA VAL A 75 -24.53 -23.20 12.65
C VAL A 75 -25.80 -22.87 11.86
N LEU A 76 -26.64 -23.87 11.57
CA LEU A 76 -27.83 -23.68 10.73
C LEU A 76 -28.96 -22.96 11.46
N ARG A 77 -29.09 -23.15 12.78
CA ARG A 77 -30.14 -22.51 13.60
C ARG A 77 -29.62 -21.35 14.45
N GLY A 78 -28.31 -21.18 14.53
CA GLY A 78 -27.68 -20.06 15.24
C GLY A 78 -27.55 -18.81 14.40
N ASP A 79 -27.03 -17.76 15.03
CA ASP A 79 -26.71 -16.49 14.38
C ASP A 79 -25.53 -16.67 13.41
N GLU A 80 -25.59 -16.04 12.24
CA GLU A 80 -24.60 -16.24 11.16
C GLU A 80 -23.18 -15.84 11.58
N GLU A 81 -23.02 -14.76 12.37
CA GLU A 81 -21.71 -14.32 12.87
C GLU A 81 -21.04 -15.37 13.78
N ALA A 82 -21.80 -16.25 14.43
CA ALA A 82 -21.27 -17.31 15.28
C ALA A 82 -20.85 -18.56 14.48
N ALA A 83 -21.28 -18.69 13.22
CA ALA A 83 -21.09 -19.91 12.45
C ALA A 83 -19.62 -20.14 12.06
N SER A 84 -18.92 -19.11 11.57
CA SER A 84 -17.53 -19.26 11.12
C SER A 84 -16.59 -19.74 12.23
N PRO A 85 -16.56 -19.11 13.43
CA PRO A 85 -15.70 -19.57 14.52
C PRO A 85 -15.95 -21.03 14.93
N ILE A 86 -17.22 -21.49 14.90
CA ILE A 86 -17.58 -22.88 15.22
C ILE A 86 -17.00 -23.84 14.17
N LEU A 87 -17.12 -23.51 12.88
CA LEU A 87 -16.69 -24.38 11.78
C LEU A 87 -15.17 -24.43 11.63
N THR A 88 -14.47 -23.37 12.02
CA THR A 88 -13.02 -23.26 11.85
C THR A 88 -12.24 -23.44 13.15
N GLN A 89 -12.89 -23.78 14.27
CA GLN A 89 -12.24 -23.88 15.59
C GLN A 89 -11.00 -24.79 15.62
N ASP A 90 -10.95 -25.79 14.74
CA ASP A 90 -9.88 -26.80 14.68
C ASP A 90 -8.84 -26.51 13.57
N LEU A 91 -8.98 -25.39 12.84
CA LEU A 91 -8.13 -25.03 11.70
C LEU A 91 -7.49 -23.66 11.92
N GLU A 92 -6.16 -23.60 11.87
CA GLU A 92 -5.43 -22.34 11.88
C GLU A 92 -5.60 -21.62 10.54
N ASN A 93 -6.06 -20.37 10.58
CA ASN A 93 -6.21 -19.57 9.37
C ASN A 93 -4.99 -18.68 9.17
N PHE A 94 -4.40 -18.72 7.96
CA PHE A 94 -3.26 -17.88 7.62
C PHE A 94 -3.65 -16.41 7.32
N TYR A 95 -4.95 -16.12 7.27
CA TYR A 95 -5.49 -14.78 7.08
C TYR A 95 -6.16 -14.29 8.35
N GLU A 96 -6.07 -12.98 8.56
CA GLU A 96 -6.77 -12.28 9.64
C GLU A 96 -8.27 -12.55 9.63
N ASP A 97 -8.90 -12.64 10.81
CA ASP A 97 -10.33 -12.97 10.96
C ASP A 97 -11.26 -12.06 10.14
N HIS A 98 -10.90 -10.78 10.01
CA HIS A 98 -11.69 -9.81 9.24
C HIS A 98 -11.60 -10.01 7.72
N ALA A 99 -10.72 -10.88 7.22
CA ALA A 99 -10.62 -11.23 5.81
C ALA A 99 -11.52 -12.42 5.43
N LEU A 100 -12.12 -13.09 6.41
CA LEU A 100 -13.01 -14.22 6.19
C LEU A 100 -14.32 -13.79 5.54
N GLN A 101 -15.00 -14.75 4.90
CA GLN A 101 -16.34 -14.51 4.39
C GLN A 101 -17.30 -14.31 5.57
N PRO A 102 -18.21 -13.30 5.53
CA PRO A 102 -19.17 -13.05 6.60
C PRO A 102 -20.34 -14.04 6.61
N TYR A 103 -20.24 -15.13 5.85
CA TYR A 103 -21.27 -16.15 5.66
C TYR A 103 -20.63 -17.53 5.45
N VAL A 104 -21.42 -18.58 5.66
CA VAL A 104 -21.04 -19.96 5.34
C VAL A 104 -21.67 -20.36 4.00
N PRO A 105 -20.89 -20.68 2.95
CA PRO A 105 -21.45 -21.18 1.69
C PRO A 105 -22.07 -22.57 1.90
N LEU A 106 -23.28 -22.79 1.38
CA LEU A 106 -23.98 -24.07 1.48
C LEU A 106 -23.97 -24.83 0.15
N GLU A 107 -24.30 -24.15 -0.95
CA GLU A 107 -24.22 -24.68 -2.32
C GLU A 107 -23.84 -23.58 -3.30
N ALA A 108 -23.43 -23.97 -4.51
CA ALA A 108 -23.12 -23.05 -5.58
C ALA A 108 -23.33 -23.68 -6.97
N GLU A 109 -23.57 -22.86 -7.99
CA GLU A 109 -23.59 -23.27 -9.40
C GLU A 109 -23.24 -22.05 -10.25
N GLY A 110 -22.33 -22.21 -11.21
CA GLY A 110 -21.89 -21.10 -12.05
C GLY A 110 -21.31 -19.97 -11.19
N PRO A 111 -21.81 -18.73 -11.30
CA PRO A 111 -21.35 -17.61 -10.49
C PRO A 111 -22.10 -17.46 -9.16
N TRP A 112 -23.09 -18.31 -8.87
CA TRP A 112 -23.99 -18.12 -7.74
C TRP A 112 -23.60 -18.99 -6.55
N VAL A 113 -23.57 -18.39 -5.37
CA VAL A 113 -23.40 -19.06 -4.08
C VAL A 113 -24.65 -18.81 -3.25
N VAL A 114 -25.20 -19.88 -2.66
CA VAL A 114 -26.29 -19.83 -1.68
C VAL A 114 -25.72 -20.16 -0.32
N THR A 115 -25.94 -19.29 0.66
CA THR A 115 -25.38 -19.44 2.01
C THR A 115 -26.25 -20.33 2.90
N ALA A 116 -25.68 -20.82 4.00
CA ALA A 116 -26.39 -21.60 5.01
C ALA A 116 -27.59 -20.87 5.60
N HIS A 117 -27.52 -19.53 5.66
CA HIS A 117 -28.60 -18.66 6.13
C HIS A 117 -29.49 -18.13 5.00
N GLY A 118 -29.38 -18.68 3.79
CA GLY A 118 -30.27 -18.37 2.66
C GLY A 118 -30.03 -17.01 2.01
N ALA A 119 -28.82 -16.46 2.10
CA ALA A 119 -28.39 -15.34 1.27
C ALA A 119 -27.92 -15.85 -0.10
N VAL A 120 -28.08 -15.03 -1.14
CA VAL A 120 -27.55 -15.30 -2.48
C VAL A 120 -26.42 -14.32 -2.76
N VAL A 121 -25.28 -14.84 -3.23
CA VAL A 121 -24.06 -14.09 -3.49
C VAL A 121 -23.55 -14.41 -4.90
N HIS A 122 -23.22 -13.37 -5.67
CA HIS A 122 -22.56 -13.48 -6.97
C HIS A 122 -21.03 -13.45 -6.79
N ASP A 123 -20.33 -14.51 -7.17
CA ASP A 123 -18.91 -14.71 -6.88
C ASP A 123 -17.99 -14.05 -7.91
N ASN A 124 -17.25 -13.04 -7.45
CA ASN A 124 -16.16 -12.36 -8.17
C ASN A 124 -14.83 -12.49 -7.41
N GLY A 125 -14.77 -13.28 -6.33
CA GLY A 125 -13.71 -13.24 -5.32
C GLY A 125 -12.82 -14.48 -5.29
N GLY A 126 -12.95 -15.43 -6.22
CA GLY A 126 -12.23 -16.72 -6.20
C GLY A 126 -10.71 -16.67 -6.44
N TYR A 127 -10.01 -15.57 -6.15
CA TYR A 127 -8.56 -15.38 -6.38
C TYR A 127 -8.09 -15.70 -7.81
N GLY A 128 -9.01 -15.61 -8.79
CA GLY A 128 -8.80 -15.99 -10.19
C GLY A 128 -8.83 -17.49 -10.49
N MET A 129 -9.14 -18.36 -9.52
CA MET A 129 -9.09 -19.83 -9.64
C MET A 129 -10.29 -20.42 -10.39
N LEU A 130 -11.47 -19.86 -10.16
CA LEU A 130 -12.73 -20.37 -10.69
C LEU A 130 -12.93 -19.84 -12.11
N SER A 131 -12.51 -20.63 -13.10
CA SER A 131 -12.58 -20.28 -14.53
C SER A 131 -14.02 -20.21 -15.02
N PHE A 132 -14.66 -21.37 -15.18
CA PHE A 132 -16.04 -21.52 -15.65
C PHE A 132 -17.07 -21.54 -14.51
N GLY A 133 -16.73 -20.95 -13.37
CA GLY A 133 -17.58 -20.90 -12.18
C GLY A 133 -17.57 -22.18 -11.34
N GLN A 134 -18.47 -22.21 -10.37
CA GLN A 134 -18.67 -23.29 -9.41
C GLN A 134 -19.37 -24.48 -10.06
N ASN A 135 -18.99 -25.70 -9.67
CA ASN A 135 -19.63 -26.95 -10.09
C ASN A 135 -19.79 -27.14 -11.60
N ASN A 136 -18.82 -26.67 -12.40
CA ASN A 136 -18.81 -26.87 -13.85
C ASN A 136 -18.87 -28.37 -14.20
N GLN A 137 -19.89 -28.76 -14.96
CA GLN A 137 -20.21 -30.16 -15.25
C GLN A 137 -19.05 -30.92 -15.89
N ALA A 138 -18.38 -30.35 -16.90
CA ALA A 138 -17.27 -31.03 -17.58
C ALA A 138 -16.06 -31.25 -16.65
N VAL A 139 -15.82 -30.33 -15.72
CA VAL A 139 -14.78 -30.48 -14.69
C VAL A 139 -15.18 -31.53 -13.65
N LEU A 140 -16.43 -31.54 -13.19
CA LEU A 140 -16.92 -32.56 -12.26
C LEU A 140 -16.88 -33.96 -12.88
N GLU A 141 -17.22 -34.10 -14.16
CA GLU A 141 -17.09 -35.35 -14.90
C GLU A 141 -15.64 -35.82 -14.94
N ALA A 142 -14.69 -34.94 -15.27
CA ALA A 142 -13.26 -35.27 -15.24
C ALA A 142 -12.78 -35.63 -13.82
N LEU A 143 -13.26 -34.90 -12.81
CA LEU A 143 -12.94 -35.15 -11.41
C LEU A 143 -13.49 -36.50 -10.92
N CYS A 144 -14.67 -36.93 -11.37
CA CYS A 144 -15.33 -38.16 -10.91
C CYS A 144 -14.93 -39.41 -11.71
N GLN A 145 -14.13 -39.28 -12.78
CA GLN A 145 -13.68 -40.40 -13.57
C GLN A 145 -12.82 -41.40 -12.77
N ARG A 146 -13.00 -42.69 -13.07
CA ARG A 146 -12.13 -43.77 -12.58
C ARG A 146 -10.79 -43.68 -13.27
N GLN A 147 -9.71 -43.64 -12.50
CA GLN A 147 -8.35 -43.47 -13.03
C GLN A 147 -7.36 -44.36 -12.30
N VAL A 148 -6.36 -44.84 -13.04
CA VAL A 148 -5.14 -45.37 -12.45
C VAL A 148 -4.31 -44.18 -11.99
N MET A 149 -4.30 -43.92 -10.68
CA MET A 149 -3.53 -42.82 -10.12
C MET A 149 -2.04 -43.14 -10.16
N GLY A 150 -1.23 -42.15 -10.51
CA GLY A 150 0.22 -42.24 -10.60
C GLY A 150 0.81 -40.84 -10.74
N ASN A 151 2.12 -40.74 -10.67
CA ASN A 151 2.83 -39.49 -10.90
C ASN A 151 3.58 -39.52 -12.23
N VAL A 152 4.44 -38.53 -12.48
CA VAL A 152 5.22 -38.40 -13.72
C VAL A 152 6.07 -39.63 -14.07
N MET A 153 6.38 -40.51 -13.11
CA MET A 153 7.12 -41.76 -13.36
C MET A 153 6.23 -42.89 -13.91
N THR A 154 4.90 -42.72 -13.85
CA THR A 154 3.92 -43.67 -14.40
C THR A 154 3.36 -43.08 -15.70
N PRO A 155 3.75 -43.61 -16.88
CA PRO A 155 3.19 -43.17 -18.14
C PRO A 155 1.66 -43.30 -18.16
N SER A 156 0.97 -42.28 -18.67
CA SER A 156 -0.50 -42.28 -18.74
C SER A 156 -1.04 -41.62 -20.00
N PHE A 157 -2.25 -42.02 -20.44
CA PHE A 157 -2.94 -41.37 -21.56
C PHE A 157 -3.25 -39.90 -21.28
N SER A 158 -3.52 -39.55 -20.02
CA SER A 158 -3.75 -38.17 -19.58
C SER A 158 -2.54 -37.27 -19.83
N GLN A 159 -1.30 -37.78 -19.72
CA GLN A 159 -0.09 -37.02 -20.08
C GLN A 159 -0.05 -36.67 -21.57
N ALA A 160 -0.38 -37.63 -22.44
CA ALA A 160 -0.43 -37.40 -23.89
C ALA A 160 -1.56 -36.42 -24.26
N ALA A 161 -2.78 -36.68 -23.76
CA ALA A 161 -3.95 -35.84 -24.02
C ALA A 161 -3.75 -34.40 -23.53
N PHE A 162 -3.15 -34.22 -22.36
CA PHE A 162 -2.78 -32.90 -21.86
C PHE A 162 -1.74 -32.23 -22.73
N GLY A 163 -0.69 -32.95 -23.14
CA GLY A 163 0.33 -32.44 -24.06
C GLY A 163 -0.25 -31.93 -25.38
N GLU A 164 -1.22 -32.62 -25.95
CA GLU A 164 -1.95 -32.16 -27.15
C GLU A 164 -2.80 -30.93 -26.86
N ALA A 165 -3.57 -30.94 -25.76
CA ALA A 165 -4.45 -29.84 -25.39
C ALA A 165 -3.68 -28.54 -25.13
N ILE A 166 -2.60 -28.59 -24.33
CA ILE A 166 -1.82 -27.39 -24.00
C ILE A 166 -1.01 -26.86 -25.19
N ARG A 167 -0.50 -27.72 -26.08
CA ARG A 167 0.19 -27.27 -27.30
C ARG A 167 -0.72 -26.63 -28.31
N ARG A 168 -2.00 -27.02 -28.34
CA ARG A 168 -3.01 -26.36 -29.17
C ARG A 168 -3.40 -24.99 -28.60
N GLU A 169 -3.44 -24.87 -27.28
CA GLU A 169 -3.79 -23.62 -26.61
C GLU A 169 -2.65 -22.59 -26.66
N VAL A 170 -1.42 -23.02 -26.35
CA VAL A 170 -0.27 -22.13 -26.24
C VAL A 170 0.34 -21.92 -27.62
N GLY A 171 0.46 -20.66 -28.04
CA GLY A 171 0.93 -20.27 -29.37
C GLY A 171 -0.14 -20.39 -30.46
N HIS A 172 -1.42 -20.49 -30.09
CA HIS A 172 -2.51 -20.63 -31.06
C HIS A 172 -2.65 -19.42 -31.99
N ALA A 173 -2.29 -18.21 -31.54
CA ALA A 173 -2.33 -16.99 -32.34
C ALA A 173 -1.13 -16.88 -33.30
N ARG A 174 -0.01 -17.57 -33.00
CA ARG A 174 1.22 -17.61 -33.83
C ARG A 174 1.37 -18.87 -34.67
N GLY A 175 0.46 -19.83 -34.54
CA GLY A 175 0.43 -21.08 -35.30
C GLY A 175 1.25 -22.24 -34.72
N ALA A 176 2.05 -22.01 -33.68
CA ALA A 176 2.81 -23.07 -33.01
C ALA A 176 3.18 -22.74 -31.57
N CYS A 177 3.16 -23.76 -30.70
CA CYS A 177 3.65 -23.67 -29.33
C CYS A 177 5.17 -23.45 -29.28
N PRO A 178 5.67 -22.40 -28.60
CA PRO A 178 7.10 -22.12 -28.50
C PRO A 178 7.84 -22.99 -27.46
N TYR A 179 7.12 -23.77 -26.64
CA TYR A 179 7.72 -24.58 -25.58
C TYR A 179 7.99 -26.03 -26.03
N GLU A 180 9.18 -26.53 -25.69
CA GLU A 180 9.59 -27.89 -26.03
C GLU A 180 9.00 -28.94 -25.10
N ARG A 181 8.88 -28.61 -23.80
CA ARG A 181 8.40 -29.51 -22.75
C ARG A 181 7.60 -28.75 -21.70
N PHE A 182 6.81 -29.49 -20.95
CA PHE A 182 5.99 -28.97 -19.85
C PHE A 182 6.30 -29.75 -18.57
N VAL A 183 6.36 -29.04 -17.45
CA VAL A 183 6.52 -29.62 -16.11
C VAL A 183 5.24 -29.39 -15.34
N CYS A 184 4.59 -30.46 -14.88
CA CYS A 184 3.32 -30.39 -14.15
C CYS A 184 3.52 -30.62 -12.65
N LEU A 185 3.09 -29.67 -11.84
CA LEU A 185 3.24 -29.58 -10.39
C LEU A 185 1.85 -29.31 -9.77
N ASN A 186 1.74 -28.90 -8.50
CA ASN A 186 0.45 -28.81 -7.80
C ASN A 186 0.01 -27.38 -7.50
N SER A 187 0.93 -26.42 -7.34
CA SER A 187 0.60 -25.02 -7.04
C SER A 187 1.47 -24.03 -7.80
N GLY A 188 0.98 -22.79 -7.97
CA GLY A 188 1.77 -21.71 -8.55
C GLY A 188 3.12 -21.53 -7.84
N SER A 189 3.12 -21.55 -6.51
CA SER A 189 4.35 -21.51 -5.70
C SER A 189 5.34 -22.63 -6.06
N GLU A 190 4.87 -23.86 -6.29
CA GLU A 190 5.76 -24.95 -6.72
C GLU A 190 6.32 -24.72 -8.12
N ALA A 191 5.50 -24.19 -9.04
CA ALA A 191 5.93 -23.83 -10.39
C ALA A 191 7.03 -22.77 -10.37
N LEU A 192 6.86 -21.72 -9.57
CA LEU A 192 7.87 -20.67 -9.45
C LEU A 192 9.10 -21.14 -8.66
N ALA A 193 8.93 -22.01 -7.66
CA ALA A 193 10.08 -22.64 -6.98
C ALA A 193 10.91 -23.51 -7.93
N PHE A 194 10.24 -24.25 -8.82
CA PHE A 194 10.90 -25.01 -9.89
C PHE A 194 11.65 -24.07 -10.86
N ALA A 195 10.98 -23.01 -11.33
CA ALA A 195 11.56 -22.06 -12.27
C ALA A 195 12.79 -21.35 -11.68
N LEU A 196 12.74 -20.96 -10.40
CA LEU A 196 13.85 -20.35 -9.69
C LEU A 196 15.05 -21.31 -9.55
N ARG A 197 14.82 -22.57 -9.17
CA ARG A 197 15.90 -23.57 -9.11
C ARG A 197 16.53 -23.83 -10.48
N LEU A 198 15.72 -23.83 -11.54
CA LEU A 198 16.22 -23.96 -12.89
C LEU A 198 17.06 -22.74 -13.31
N SER A 199 16.63 -21.53 -12.96
CA SER A 199 17.41 -20.31 -13.24
C SER A 199 18.75 -20.28 -12.50
N ASP A 200 18.80 -20.80 -11.27
CA ASP A 200 20.04 -20.93 -10.50
C ASP A 200 20.99 -21.95 -11.14
N ALA A 201 20.46 -23.11 -11.54
CA ALA A 201 21.24 -24.13 -12.27
C ALA A 201 21.76 -23.61 -13.62
N HIS A 202 20.95 -22.82 -14.34
CA HIS A 202 21.35 -22.14 -15.57
C HIS A 202 22.48 -21.15 -15.31
N ALA A 203 22.32 -20.24 -14.35
CA ALA A 203 23.33 -19.24 -14.01
C ALA A 203 24.68 -19.86 -13.64
N LYS A 204 24.69 -20.99 -12.92
CA LYS A 204 25.91 -21.75 -12.61
C LYS A 204 26.64 -22.24 -13.87
N GLY A 205 25.89 -22.65 -14.90
CA GLY A 205 26.43 -23.14 -16.18
C GLY A 205 26.73 -22.04 -17.21
N SER A 206 26.22 -20.81 -16.99
CA SER A 206 26.32 -19.72 -17.95
C SER A 206 27.72 -19.09 -18.02
N PRO A 207 28.15 -18.62 -19.21
CA PRO A 207 29.37 -17.81 -19.35
C PRO A 207 29.33 -16.59 -18.42
N GLY A 208 30.30 -16.48 -17.51
CA GLY A 208 30.34 -15.39 -16.51
C GLY A 208 30.01 -15.79 -15.07
N SER A 209 29.76 -17.08 -14.79
CA SER A 209 29.55 -17.64 -13.45
C SER A 209 30.78 -17.62 -12.52
N GLY A 210 31.94 -17.25 -13.07
CA GLY A 210 33.24 -17.31 -12.39
C GLY A 210 33.97 -18.64 -12.63
N GLY A 211 35.24 -18.70 -12.25
CA GLY A 211 36.03 -19.94 -12.32
C GLY A 211 35.66 -20.91 -11.19
N PRO A 212 36.05 -22.21 -11.28
CA PRO A 212 35.90 -23.15 -10.17
C PRO A 212 36.53 -22.57 -8.89
N GLY A 213 35.70 -22.30 -7.88
CA GLY A 213 36.13 -21.76 -6.58
C GLY A 213 35.96 -20.25 -6.37
N GLN A 214 35.49 -19.48 -7.36
CA GLN A 214 35.12 -18.06 -7.20
C GLN A 214 33.78 -17.76 -7.89
N PRO A 215 32.66 -18.27 -7.36
CA PRO A 215 31.34 -18.02 -7.94
C PRO A 215 30.97 -16.53 -7.78
N ARG A 216 30.41 -15.96 -8.84
CA ARG A 216 29.86 -14.60 -8.81
C ARG A 216 28.57 -14.59 -7.97
N GLU A 217 28.37 -13.54 -7.18
CA GLU A 217 27.10 -13.35 -6.48
C GLU A 217 25.94 -13.18 -7.48
N THR A 218 24.80 -13.76 -7.19
CA THR A 218 23.63 -13.73 -8.09
C THR A 218 22.59 -12.72 -7.66
N ALA A 219 21.85 -12.21 -8.64
CA ALA A 219 20.71 -11.34 -8.44
C ALA A 219 19.50 -11.81 -9.26
N ILE A 220 18.30 -11.53 -8.77
CA ILE A 220 17.04 -11.72 -9.48
C ILE A 220 16.38 -10.36 -9.67
N VAL A 221 15.89 -10.09 -10.88
CA VAL A 221 15.09 -8.90 -11.17
C VAL A 221 13.60 -9.28 -11.10
N THR A 222 12.79 -8.48 -10.41
CA THR A 222 11.33 -8.66 -10.30
C THR A 222 10.62 -7.31 -10.42
N LEU A 223 9.29 -7.31 -10.47
CA LEU A 223 8.49 -6.08 -10.50
C LEU A 223 8.08 -5.64 -9.09
N LYS A 224 7.97 -4.33 -8.87
CA LYS A 224 7.34 -3.79 -7.66
C LYS A 224 5.86 -4.13 -7.61
N GLY A 225 5.38 -4.56 -6.45
CA GLY A 225 4.04 -5.10 -6.23
C GLY A 225 3.82 -6.52 -6.78
N SER A 226 4.86 -7.22 -7.26
CA SER A 226 4.75 -8.60 -7.75
C SER A 226 4.40 -9.60 -6.66
N PHE A 227 3.77 -10.71 -7.05
CA PHE A 227 3.56 -11.86 -6.17
C PHE A 227 3.70 -13.18 -6.92
N HIS A 228 4.66 -13.99 -6.49
CA HIS A 228 5.05 -15.26 -7.11
C HIS A 228 4.82 -16.47 -6.21
N GLY A 229 4.49 -16.26 -4.93
CA GLY A 229 4.16 -17.31 -3.98
C GLY A 229 4.73 -17.07 -2.58
N ARG A 230 4.41 -17.99 -1.66
CA ARG A 230 4.74 -17.89 -0.22
C ARG A 230 5.85 -18.81 0.32
N PRO A 231 6.18 -19.96 -0.30
CA PRO A 231 7.38 -20.72 0.11
C PRO A 231 8.65 -19.91 -0.13
N ASP A 232 9.70 -20.15 0.66
CA ASP A 232 10.95 -19.36 0.69
C ASP A 232 11.38 -18.82 -0.69
N GLY A 233 11.59 -19.71 -1.68
CA GLY A 233 12.00 -19.32 -3.03
C GLY A 233 11.15 -18.20 -3.66
N PRO A 234 9.88 -18.50 -4.01
CA PRO A 234 8.95 -17.50 -4.51
C PRO A 234 8.68 -16.30 -3.58
N ALA A 235 8.71 -16.49 -2.26
CA ALA A 235 8.48 -15.41 -1.30
C ALA A 235 9.57 -14.34 -1.36
N HIS A 236 10.83 -14.73 -1.55
CA HIS A 236 11.95 -13.78 -1.67
C HIS A 236 11.81 -12.84 -2.87
N VAL A 237 11.21 -13.33 -3.97
CA VAL A 237 11.04 -12.57 -5.23
C VAL A 237 9.66 -11.91 -5.35
N SER A 238 8.79 -12.10 -4.34
CA SER A 238 7.48 -11.46 -4.26
C SER A 238 7.60 -10.13 -3.52
N ASP A 239 7.47 -9.03 -4.24
CA ASP A 239 7.62 -7.69 -3.67
C ASP A 239 6.46 -7.30 -2.74
N SER A 240 5.22 -7.69 -3.07
CA SER A 240 4.01 -7.26 -2.35
C SER A 240 3.93 -7.73 -0.89
N CYS A 241 4.60 -8.83 -0.56
CA CYS A 241 4.67 -9.37 0.80
C CYS A 241 6.04 -9.17 1.48
N SER A 242 6.96 -8.48 0.81
CA SER A 242 8.35 -8.35 1.27
C SER A 242 8.48 -7.60 2.59
N GLU A 243 7.66 -6.58 2.83
CA GLU A 243 7.68 -5.80 4.08
C GLU A 243 7.27 -6.68 5.28
N VAL A 244 6.16 -7.41 5.16
CA VAL A 244 5.65 -8.30 6.20
C VAL A 244 6.70 -9.35 6.54
N TYR A 245 7.27 -9.99 5.53
CA TYR A 245 8.29 -11.01 5.74
C TYR A 245 9.59 -10.44 6.30
N SER A 246 10.05 -9.28 5.86
CA SER A 246 11.26 -8.64 6.43
C SER A 246 11.08 -8.29 7.91
N ARG A 247 9.86 -7.91 8.32
CA ARG A 247 9.53 -7.60 9.72
C ARG A 247 9.53 -8.85 10.61
N HIS A 248 9.03 -9.98 10.11
CA HIS A 248 8.72 -11.14 10.94
C HIS A 248 9.69 -12.32 10.78
N LEU A 249 10.49 -12.36 9.71
CA LEU A 249 11.38 -13.49 9.39
C LEU A 249 12.84 -13.02 9.35
N ARG A 250 13.61 -13.40 10.39
CA ARG A 250 15.04 -13.02 10.55
C ARG A 250 15.90 -13.27 9.31
N GLY A 251 15.64 -14.35 8.57
CA GLY A 251 16.45 -14.78 7.42
C GLY A 251 15.95 -14.30 6.05
N PHE A 252 14.90 -13.47 5.99
CA PHE A 252 14.09 -13.28 4.77
C PHE A 252 14.80 -12.70 3.53
N ARG A 253 16.07 -12.33 3.58
CA ARG A 253 16.90 -12.06 2.38
C ARG A 253 18.38 -12.44 2.56
N SER A 254 18.69 -13.27 3.56
CA SER A 254 20.07 -13.66 3.83
C SER A 254 20.66 -14.40 2.63
N GLY A 255 21.70 -13.84 2.03
CA GLY A 255 22.39 -14.42 0.88
C GLY A 255 21.63 -14.37 -0.45
N ARG A 256 20.64 -13.49 -0.62
CA ARG A 256 19.91 -13.30 -1.90
C ARG A 256 19.72 -11.84 -2.26
N THR A 257 20.18 -11.45 -3.45
CA THR A 257 19.95 -10.12 -4.00
C THR A 257 18.73 -10.12 -4.91
N VAL A 258 17.72 -9.31 -4.58
CA VAL A 258 16.51 -9.14 -5.39
C VAL A 258 16.34 -7.67 -5.72
N ILE A 259 16.27 -7.34 -7.01
CA ILE A 259 16.14 -5.98 -7.54
C ILE A 259 14.71 -5.81 -8.05
N ALA A 260 13.93 -4.95 -7.41
CA ALA A 260 12.56 -4.66 -7.82
C ALA A 260 12.49 -3.39 -8.67
N VAL A 261 11.89 -3.48 -9.86
CA VAL A 261 11.73 -2.36 -10.81
C VAL A 261 10.25 -2.00 -10.98
N GLU A 262 9.97 -0.76 -11.34
CA GLU A 262 8.59 -0.34 -11.59
C GLU A 262 8.02 -1.06 -12.84
N PRO A 263 6.77 -1.55 -12.79
CA PRO A 263 6.10 -2.08 -13.98
C PRO A 263 6.04 -1.02 -15.09
N ASN A 264 6.32 -1.43 -16.34
CA ASN A 264 6.30 -0.55 -17.51
C ASN A 264 7.36 0.56 -17.55
N ASP A 265 8.34 0.57 -16.63
CA ASP A 265 9.49 1.48 -16.66
C ASP A 265 10.71 0.84 -17.36
N ALA A 266 10.77 0.94 -18.69
CA ALA A 266 11.85 0.33 -19.47
C ALA A 266 13.22 0.95 -19.17
N GLU A 267 13.28 2.24 -18.88
CA GLU A 267 14.53 2.94 -18.54
C GLU A 267 15.04 2.50 -17.16
N GLY A 268 14.15 2.43 -16.17
CA GLY A 268 14.47 1.89 -14.85
C GLY A 268 14.93 0.43 -14.91
N LEU A 269 14.34 -0.37 -15.80
CA LEU A 269 14.78 -1.75 -16.04
C LEU A 269 16.21 -1.81 -16.63
N GLU A 270 16.52 -0.99 -17.64
CA GLU A 270 17.88 -0.90 -18.20
C GLU A 270 18.90 -0.44 -17.14
N ALA A 271 18.53 0.56 -16.34
CA ALA A 271 19.36 1.05 -15.24
C ALA A 271 19.61 -0.03 -14.17
N ALA A 272 18.62 -0.87 -13.86
CA ALA A 272 18.74 -1.97 -12.92
C ALA A 272 19.75 -3.04 -13.39
N PHE A 273 19.68 -3.44 -14.67
CA PHE A 273 20.64 -4.38 -15.25
C PHE A 273 22.07 -3.80 -15.29
N ALA A 274 22.21 -2.54 -15.69
CA ALA A 274 23.51 -1.85 -15.66
C ALA A 274 24.05 -1.67 -14.22
N GLY A 275 23.18 -1.44 -13.26
CA GLY A 275 23.51 -1.40 -11.83
C GLY A 275 24.04 -2.73 -11.32
N ALA A 276 23.34 -3.83 -11.63
CA ALA A 276 23.77 -5.18 -11.26
C ALA A 276 25.14 -5.52 -11.86
N GLU A 277 25.36 -5.18 -13.13
CA GLU A 277 26.66 -5.38 -13.81
C GLU A 277 27.79 -4.61 -13.11
N ARG A 278 27.58 -3.31 -12.82
CA ARG A 278 28.55 -2.47 -12.08
C ARG A 278 28.84 -2.98 -10.68
N ALA A 279 27.84 -3.56 -10.02
CA ALA A 279 27.98 -4.15 -8.69
C ALA A 279 28.65 -5.54 -8.71
N GLY A 280 29.06 -6.04 -9.88
CA GLY A 280 29.67 -7.36 -9.95
C GLY A 280 28.67 -8.49 -9.72
N LEU A 281 27.37 -8.27 -9.92
CA LEU A 281 26.33 -9.29 -9.76
C LEU A 281 26.03 -9.99 -11.09
N GLN A 282 25.76 -11.29 -11.04
CA GLN A 282 25.21 -12.06 -12.15
C GLN A 282 23.68 -12.11 -12.03
N VAL A 283 22.96 -11.49 -12.96
CA VAL A 283 21.51 -11.64 -13.00
C VAL A 283 21.19 -13.06 -13.48
N GLN A 284 20.48 -13.87 -12.67
CA GLN A 284 20.12 -15.24 -13.05
C GLN A 284 18.75 -15.32 -13.73
N ALA A 285 17.83 -14.42 -13.37
CA ALA A 285 16.50 -14.37 -13.95
C ALA A 285 15.87 -12.98 -13.83
N MET A 286 14.93 -12.71 -14.74
CA MET A 286 13.92 -11.70 -14.58
C MET A 286 12.55 -12.36 -14.50
N LEU A 287 11.78 -12.03 -13.45
CA LEU A 287 10.40 -12.46 -13.29
C LEU A 287 9.45 -11.30 -13.55
N LEU A 288 8.34 -11.58 -14.25
CA LEU A 288 7.23 -10.64 -14.38
C LEU A 288 5.89 -11.37 -14.47
N GLU A 289 4.83 -10.72 -14.03
CA GLU A 289 3.45 -11.10 -14.33
C GLU A 289 3.01 -10.34 -15.60
N PRO A 290 2.34 -10.95 -16.59
CA PRO A 290 1.91 -10.23 -17.79
C PRO A 290 0.73 -9.28 -17.49
N VAL A 291 -0.09 -9.65 -16.49
CA VAL A 291 -1.02 -8.77 -15.80
C VAL A 291 -0.87 -9.04 -14.31
N MET A 292 -0.58 -8.01 -13.54
CA MET A 292 -0.31 -8.13 -12.11
C MET A 292 -1.58 -8.47 -11.33
N GLY A 293 -1.47 -9.44 -10.42
CA GLY A 293 -2.60 -10.03 -9.71
C GLY A 293 -2.81 -9.53 -8.29
N GLU A 294 -1.75 -9.49 -7.48
CA GLU A 294 -1.84 -9.16 -6.05
C GLU A 294 -1.54 -7.69 -5.75
N GLY A 295 -0.30 -7.21 -5.91
CA GLY A 295 0.09 -5.87 -5.45
C GLY A 295 -0.38 -4.72 -6.36
N ASN A 296 -0.56 -4.97 -7.66
CA ASN A 296 -1.07 -4.00 -8.64
C ASN A 296 -2.19 -4.62 -9.49
N PRO A 297 -3.33 -5.00 -8.89
CA PRO A 297 -4.32 -5.87 -9.52
C PRO A 297 -4.88 -5.28 -10.83
N GLY A 298 -4.81 -6.04 -11.91
CA GLY A 298 -5.33 -5.64 -13.23
C GLY A 298 -4.40 -4.76 -14.06
N LEU A 299 -3.20 -4.41 -13.56
CA LEU A 299 -2.20 -3.68 -14.32
C LEU A 299 -1.51 -4.59 -15.34
N SER A 300 -1.67 -4.31 -16.63
CA SER A 300 -0.99 -5.04 -17.70
C SER A 300 0.40 -4.48 -17.99
N ILE A 301 1.33 -5.38 -18.29
CA ILE A 301 2.63 -5.03 -18.86
C ILE A 301 2.46 -4.71 -20.34
N SER A 302 3.16 -3.70 -20.82
CA SER A 302 3.17 -3.28 -22.22
C SER A 302 4.08 -4.18 -23.07
N PRO A 303 3.77 -4.37 -24.36
CA PRO A 303 4.66 -5.06 -25.30
C PRO A 303 6.06 -4.43 -25.36
N GLY A 304 6.16 -3.10 -25.22
CA GLY A 304 7.44 -2.38 -25.21
C GLY A 304 8.31 -2.74 -24.01
N PHE A 305 7.74 -2.75 -22.80
CA PHE A 305 8.46 -3.16 -21.60
C PHE A 305 8.84 -4.64 -21.64
N TYR A 306 7.94 -5.51 -22.10
CA TYR A 306 8.25 -6.93 -22.30
C TYR A 306 9.40 -7.14 -23.30
N GLY A 307 9.40 -6.38 -24.41
CA GLY A 307 10.49 -6.40 -25.38
C GLY A 307 11.83 -5.93 -24.79
N ALA A 308 11.81 -4.91 -23.92
CA ALA A 308 13.00 -4.47 -23.19
C ALA A 308 13.52 -5.55 -22.23
N ALA A 309 12.62 -6.15 -21.44
CA ALA A 309 12.93 -7.29 -20.59
C ALA A 309 13.59 -8.41 -21.37
N ARG A 310 12.99 -8.83 -22.49
CA ARG A 310 13.52 -9.91 -23.31
C ARG A 310 14.90 -9.61 -23.88
N ARG A 311 15.09 -8.40 -24.41
CA ARG A 311 16.39 -7.95 -24.94
C ARG A 311 17.46 -8.00 -23.84
N LEU A 312 17.15 -7.52 -22.65
CA LEU A 312 18.08 -7.50 -21.51
C LEU A 312 18.40 -8.90 -21.02
N THR A 313 17.40 -9.79 -20.86
CA THR A 313 17.67 -11.17 -20.44
C THR A 313 18.56 -11.91 -21.44
N ARG A 314 18.33 -11.71 -22.74
CA ARG A 314 19.20 -12.25 -23.80
C ARG A 314 20.61 -11.70 -23.73
N ARG A 315 20.77 -10.38 -23.61
CA ARG A 315 22.08 -9.72 -23.54
C ARG A 315 22.90 -10.18 -22.34
N HIS A 316 22.27 -10.39 -21.19
CA HIS A 316 22.93 -10.78 -19.96
C HIS A 316 23.01 -12.30 -19.74
N GLY A 317 22.49 -13.10 -20.68
CA GLY A 317 22.51 -14.56 -20.59
C GLY A 317 21.73 -15.10 -19.39
N CYS A 318 20.62 -14.46 -19.03
CA CYS A 318 19.74 -14.86 -17.94
C CYS A 318 18.34 -15.26 -18.45
N LEU A 319 17.55 -15.94 -17.62
CA LEU A 319 16.24 -16.44 -18.05
C LEU A 319 15.12 -15.40 -17.84
N LEU A 320 14.24 -15.26 -18.83
CA LEU A 320 12.97 -14.57 -18.67
C LEU A 320 11.90 -15.55 -18.22
N ILE A 321 11.29 -15.28 -17.06
CA ILE A 321 10.24 -16.10 -16.45
C ILE A 321 8.96 -15.28 -16.37
N VAL A 322 7.89 -15.76 -17.02
CA VAL A 322 6.57 -15.13 -16.95
C VAL A 322 5.67 -15.91 -16.00
N ASP A 323 5.15 -15.22 -15.00
CA ASP A 323 4.17 -15.76 -14.06
C ASP A 323 2.75 -15.46 -14.55
N SER A 324 2.16 -16.41 -15.27
CA SER A 324 0.78 -16.37 -15.75
C SER A 324 -0.17 -17.15 -14.83
N VAL A 325 0.21 -17.42 -13.59
CA VAL A 325 -0.60 -18.21 -12.64
C VAL A 325 -1.99 -17.62 -12.46
N GLN A 326 -2.11 -16.29 -12.37
CA GLN A 326 -3.41 -15.61 -12.24
C GLN A 326 -3.94 -15.01 -13.55
N ALA A 327 -3.04 -14.53 -14.40
CA ALA A 327 -3.41 -13.86 -15.65
C ALA A 327 -3.83 -14.83 -16.76
N GLY A 328 -3.29 -16.04 -16.77
CA GLY A 328 -3.55 -17.06 -17.79
C GLY A 328 -5.03 -17.31 -18.00
N LEU A 329 -5.47 -17.29 -19.27
CA LEU A 329 -6.85 -17.28 -19.75
C LEU A 329 -7.64 -16.01 -19.39
N ARG A 330 -7.51 -15.51 -18.17
CA ARG A 330 -8.35 -14.45 -17.60
C ARG A 330 -8.12 -13.06 -18.21
N ALA A 331 -6.88 -12.71 -18.50
CA ALA A 331 -6.54 -11.35 -18.92
C ALA A 331 -6.88 -11.05 -20.38
N ALA A 332 -6.71 -12.03 -21.27
CA ALA A 332 -6.88 -11.84 -22.72
C ALA A 332 -7.76 -12.90 -23.39
N GLY A 333 -8.31 -13.84 -22.61
CA GLY A 333 -8.90 -15.05 -23.17
C GLY A 333 -7.84 -16.02 -23.70
N ALA A 334 -6.57 -15.87 -23.35
CA ALA A 334 -5.45 -16.68 -23.84
C ALA A 334 -4.60 -17.19 -22.68
N LEU A 335 -4.14 -18.46 -22.75
CA LEU A 335 -3.37 -19.04 -21.67
C LEU A 335 -1.98 -18.41 -21.55
N SER A 336 -1.29 -18.20 -22.67
CA SER A 336 0.09 -17.70 -22.71
C SER A 336 0.17 -16.24 -23.12
N VAL A 337 1.11 -15.49 -22.52
CA VAL A 337 1.40 -14.09 -22.88
C VAL A 337 1.67 -13.91 -24.37
N VAL A 338 2.23 -14.94 -25.03
CA VAL A 338 2.61 -14.87 -26.44
C VAL A 338 1.43 -14.85 -27.41
N ASP A 339 0.22 -15.13 -26.90
CA ASP A 339 -1.04 -15.07 -27.63
C ASP A 339 -1.88 -13.84 -27.23
N TYR A 340 -1.34 -12.94 -26.39
CA TYR A 340 -2.05 -11.73 -25.99
C TYR A 340 -2.05 -10.73 -27.15
N PRO A 341 -3.14 -9.94 -27.33
CA PRO A 341 -3.16 -8.87 -28.32
C PRO A 341 -1.98 -7.91 -28.16
N GLY A 342 -1.17 -7.77 -29.21
CA GLY A 342 0.04 -6.94 -29.22
C GLY A 342 1.34 -7.66 -28.85
N PHE A 343 1.27 -8.91 -28.40
CA PHE A 343 2.43 -9.74 -28.02
C PHE A 343 2.75 -10.85 -29.02
N GLU A 344 1.95 -11.02 -30.07
CA GLU A 344 2.06 -12.12 -31.01
C GLU A 344 3.44 -12.17 -31.69
N GLY A 345 4.03 -11.00 -31.95
CA GLY A 345 5.38 -10.83 -32.51
C GLY A 345 6.52 -10.81 -31.48
N CYS A 346 6.23 -10.85 -30.18
CA CYS A 346 7.25 -10.91 -29.14
C CYS A 346 7.89 -12.30 -29.07
N GLU A 347 9.19 -12.36 -28.84
CA GLU A 347 9.86 -13.64 -28.56
C GLU A 347 9.28 -14.24 -27.26
N ALA A 348 9.08 -15.57 -27.24
CA ALA A 348 8.56 -16.25 -26.06
C ALA A 348 9.53 -16.16 -24.87
N PRO A 349 9.03 -16.17 -23.61
CA PRO A 349 9.89 -16.24 -22.45
C PRO A 349 10.53 -17.63 -22.36
N ASP A 350 11.64 -17.75 -21.63
CA ASP A 350 12.30 -19.05 -21.46
C ASP A 350 11.47 -20.01 -20.60
N MET A 351 10.68 -19.44 -19.68
CA MET A 351 9.68 -20.14 -18.90
C MET A 351 8.39 -19.35 -18.77
N GLU A 352 7.26 -20.03 -18.76
CA GLU A 352 5.97 -19.46 -18.34
C GLU A 352 5.23 -20.43 -17.43
N ALA A 353 4.69 -19.92 -16.32
CA ALA A 353 3.98 -20.69 -15.31
C ALA A 353 2.47 -20.44 -15.36
N TRP A 354 1.67 -21.50 -15.26
CA TRP A 354 0.21 -21.46 -15.23
C TRP A 354 -0.34 -22.28 -14.06
N SER A 355 -1.45 -21.84 -13.46
CA SER A 355 -2.19 -22.59 -12.43
C SER A 355 -3.62 -22.01 -12.35
N LYS A 356 -4.27 -22.07 -11.18
CA LYS A 356 -5.57 -21.44 -10.92
C LYS A 356 -6.62 -21.78 -11.99
N ALA A 357 -6.94 -20.86 -12.90
CA ALA A 357 -7.97 -21.04 -13.92
C ALA A 357 -7.87 -22.35 -14.71
N ILE A 358 -6.65 -22.82 -15.05
CA ILE A 358 -6.44 -24.06 -15.82
C ILE A 358 -6.88 -25.32 -15.05
N ASN A 359 -6.97 -25.25 -13.72
CA ASN A 359 -7.38 -26.35 -12.85
C ASN A 359 -8.78 -26.15 -12.23
N ALA A 360 -9.46 -25.07 -12.64
CA ALA A 360 -10.80 -24.66 -12.21
C ALA A 360 -10.97 -24.49 -10.69
N GLY A 361 -9.88 -24.41 -9.92
CA GLY A 361 -9.94 -24.39 -8.46
C GLY A 361 -10.41 -25.70 -7.83
N GLN A 362 -10.57 -26.77 -8.62
CA GLN A 362 -11.16 -28.05 -8.17
C GLN A 362 -10.12 -29.09 -7.76
N PHE A 363 -8.95 -29.08 -8.41
CA PHE A 363 -7.87 -30.01 -8.08
C PHE A 363 -6.50 -29.34 -8.28
N PRO A 364 -5.54 -29.49 -7.36
CA PRO A 364 -4.23 -28.85 -7.48
C PRO A 364 -3.49 -29.21 -8.76
N LEU A 365 -3.10 -28.19 -9.52
CA LEU A 365 -2.23 -28.29 -10.69
C LEU A 365 -1.54 -26.95 -10.94
N SER A 366 -0.27 -27.00 -11.27
CA SER A 366 0.43 -25.94 -11.98
C SER A 366 1.29 -26.52 -13.08
N VAL A 367 1.66 -25.69 -14.05
CA VAL A 367 2.38 -26.11 -15.25
C VAL A 367 3.44 -25.07 -15.57
N VAL A 368 4.65 -25.51 -15.90
CA VAL A 368 5.72 -24.65 -16.41
C VAL A 368 6.06 -25.08 -17.83
N GLY A 369 5.89 -24.18 -18.80
CA GLY A 369 6.39 -24.34 -20.16
C GLY A 369 7.90 -24.07 -20.20
N LEU A 370 8.68 -24.96 -20.82
CA LEU A 370 10.13 -24.83 -20.95
C LEU A 370 10.49 -24.55 -22.41
N GLY A 371 11.05 -23.36 -22.66
CA GLY A 371 11.70 -23.03 -23.93
C GLY A 371 13.01 -23.81 -24.08
N ALA A 372 13.62 -23.74 -25.27
CA ALA A 372 14.83 -24.50 -25.59
C ALA A 372 15.98 -24.26 -24.58
N GLU A 373 16.23 -23.00 -24.22
CA GLU A 373 17.29 -22.61 -23.29
C GLU A 373 17.06 -23.20 -21.88
N ALA A 374 15.88 -22.97 -21.30
CA ALA A 374 15.52 -23.50 -19.99
C ALA A 374 15.53 -25.04 -19.99
N ARG A 375 15.06 -25.68 -21.07
CA ARG A 375 15.06 -27.13 -21.22
C ARG A 375 16.47 -27.71 -21.26
N ALA A 376 17.40 -27.06 -21.97
CA ALA A 376 18.80 -27.47 -22.04
C ALA A 376 19.50 -27.34 -20.69
N ALA A 377 19.14 -26.31 -19.90
CA ALA A 377 19.69 -26.06 -18.57
C ALA A 377 19.18 -27.02 -17.48
N TYR A 378 18.09 -27.77 -17.73
CA TYR A 378 17.46 -28.58 -16.70
C TYR A 378 18.31 -29.80 -16.30
N VAL A 379 18.70 -29.82 -15.03
CA VAL A 379 19.44 -30.93 -14.40
C VAL A 379 18.46 -31.89 -13.72
N LYS A 380 18.44 -33.16 -14.13
CA LYS A 380 17.59 -34.18 -13.50
C LYS A 380 17.96 -34.34 -12.02
N GLY A 381 16.95 -34.35 -11.15
CA GLY A 381 17.11 -34.55 -9.70
C GLY A 381 17.12 -33.27 -8.87
N ILE A 382 17.21 -32.07 -9.46
CA ILE A 382 17.16 -30.80 -8.71
C ILE A 382 15.76 -30.47 -8.16
N TYR A 383 14.74 -31.17 -8.66
CA TYR A 383 13.36 -31.07 -8.21
C TYR A 383 12.65 -32.42 -8.38
N GLY A 384 11.74 -32.74 -7.47
CA GLY A 384 10.89 -33.93 -7.50
C GLY A 384 9.64 -33.73 -6.65
N ASN A 385 8.53 -34.35 -7.06
CA ASN A 385 7.25 -34.21 -6.36
C ASN A 385 6.38 -35.46 -6.57
N SER A 386 5.81 -35.97 -5.48
CA SER A 386 5.03 -37.21 -5.48
C SER A 386 3.74 -37.14 -6.30
N MET A 387 3.14 -35.95 -6.45
CA MET A 387 1.85 -35.74 -7.12
C MET A 387 1.98 -35.08 -8.51
N ALA A 388 3.22 -34.84 -8.96
CA ALA A 388 3.51 -34.23 -10.26
C ALA A 388 2.90 -35.04 -11.42
N ALA A 389 2.29 -34.32 -12.36
CA ALA A 389 1.65 -34.89 -13.55
C ALA A 389 0.63 -36.02 -13.26
N ASN A 390 -0.10 -35.92 -12.14
CA ASN A 390 -1.11 -36.93 -11.83
C ASN A 390 -2.28 -36.90 -12.84
N PRO A 391 -2.81 -38.07 -13.27
CA PRO A 391 -3.85 -38.15 -14.31
C PRO A 391 -5.10 -37.30 -14.05
N ARG A 392 -5.52 -37.18 -12.78
CA ARG A 392 -6.72 -36.42 -12.39
C ARG A 392 -6.59 -34.94 -12.70
N ALA A 393 -5.49 -34.35 -12.26
CA ALA A 393 -5.16 -32.96 -12.52
C ALA A 393 -5.08 -32.67 -14.02
N LEU A 394 -4.47 -33.58 -14.79
CA LEU A 394 -4.29 -33.44 -16.24
C LEU A 394 -5.61 -33.53 -17.01
N ASP A 395 -6.49 -34.45 -16.64
CA ASP A 395 -7.80 -34.61 -17.28
C ASP A 395 -8.71 -33.42 -16.99
N ILE A 396 -8.67 -32.88 -15.76
CA ILE A 396 -9.36 -31.63 -15.40
C ILE A 396 -8.85 -30.46 -16.25
N ALA A 397 -7.53 -30.32 -16.39
CA ALA A 397 -6.96 -29.29 -17.25
C ALA A 397 -7.39 -29.45 -18.71
N CYS A 398 -7.44 -30.68 -19.22
CA CYS A 398 -7.99 -30.95 -20.56
C CYS A 398 -9.45 -30.51 -20.67
N ALA A 399 -10.29 -30.76 -19.67
CA ALA A 399 -11.69 -30.35 -19.65
C ALA A 399 -11.84 -28.83 -19.66
N VAL A 400 -11.00 -28.10 -18.92
CA VAL A 400 -10.97 -26.63 -18.95
C VAL A 400 -10.53 -26.12 -20.33
N LEU A 401 -9.39 -26.61 -20.85
CA LEU A 401 -8.83 -26.13 -22.13
C LEU A 401 -9.77 -26.38 -23.32
N ARG A 402 -10.56 -27.46 -23.30
CA ARG A 402 -11.55 -27.75 -24.35
C ARG A 402 -12.72 -26.75 -24.35
N GLN A 403 -13.03 -26.12 -23.22
CA GLN A 403 -14.11 -25.13 -23.12
C GLN A 403 -13.69 -23.73 -23.57
N VAL A 404 -12.38 -23.47 -23.77
CA VAL A 404 -11.86 -22.17 -24.22
C VAL A 404 -12.08 -21.99 -25.72
N THR A 405 -13.31 -21.64 -26.10
CA THR A 405 -13.71 -21.38 -27.49
C THR A 405 -13.44 -19.92 -27.90
N PRO A 406 -13.39 -19.59 -29.21
CA PRO A 406 -13.31 -18.19 -29.65
C PRO A 406 -14.41 -17.28 -29.07
N GLY A 407 -15.60 -17.82 -28.79
CA GLY A 407 -16.68 -17.10 -28.11
C GLY A 407 -16.32 -16.72 -26.68
N VAL A 408 -15.79 -17.67 -25.90
CA VAL A 408 -15.32 -17.42 -24.51
C VAL A 408 -14.19 -16.38 -24.50
N ARG A 409 -13.23 -16.46 -25.44
CA ARG A 409 -12.14 -15.47 -25.53
C ARG A 409 -12.64 -14.07 -25.86
N ARG A 410 -13.67 -13.96 -26.71
CA ARG A 410 -14.33 -12.66 -26.97
C ARG A 410 -15.05 -12.18 -25.73
N ASN A 411 -15.82 -13.04 -25.06
CA ASN A 411 -16.56 -12.69 -23.85
C ASN A 411 -15.64 -12.12 -22.76
N ILE A 412 -14.53 -12.80 -22.46
CA ILE A 412 -13.53 -12.34 -21.47
C ILE A 412 -13.04 -10.92 -21.77
N ARG A 413 -12.75 -10.61 -23.04
CA ARG A 413 -12.25 -9.30 -23.45
C ARG A 413 -13.34 -8.23 -23.49
N GLU A 414 -14.51 -8.57 -24.03
CA GLU A 414 -15.63 -7.65 -24.21
C GLU A 414 -16.28 -7.30 -22.87
N ARG A 415 -16.62 -8.29 -22.05
CA ARG A 415 -17.20 -8.08 -20.72
C ARG A 415 -16.19 -7.46 -19.75
N GLY A 416 -14.90 -7.80 -19.89
CA GLY A 416 -13.83 -7.14 -19.16
C GLY A 416 -13.74 -5.64 -19.47
N ARG A 417 -13.83 -5.26 -20.74
CA ARG A 417 -13.89 -3.84 -21.16
C ARG A 417 -15.15 -3.15 -20.63
N GLU A 418 -16.29 -3.84 -20.68
CA GLU A 418 -17.55 -3.29 -20.19
C GLU A 418 -17.52 -3.05 -18.67
N LEU A 419 -17.05 -4.02 -17.88
CA LEU A 419 -16.84 -3.85 -16.44
C LEU A 419 -15.88 -2.70 -16.13
N LEU A 420 -14.78 -2.60 -16.88
CA LEU A 420 -13.82 -1.50 -16.71
C LEU A 420 -14.50 -0.15 -16.93
N SER A 421 -15.26 -0.01 -18.04
CA SER A 421 -16.02 1.20 -18.34
C SER A 421 -17.02 1.54 -17.24
N ARG A 422 -17.75 0.54 -16.69
CA ARG A 422 -18.68 0.76 -15.57
C ARG A 422 -17.97 1.20 -14.30
N PHE A 423 -16.79 0.65 -14.02
CA PHE A 423 -16.01 1.06 -12.87
C PHE A 423 -15.40 2.45 -13.04
N GLU A 424 -15.02 2.83 -14.26
CA GLU A 424 -14.59 4.20 -14.59
C GLU A 424 -15.75 5.20 -14.40
N GLU A 425 -16.95 4.89 -14.89
CA GLU A 425 -18.17 5.69 -14.61
C GLU A 425 -18.41 5.84 -13.10
N ILE A 426 -18.30 4.75 -12.33
CA ILE A 426 -18.42 4.79 -10.86
C ILE A 426 -17.31 5.63 -10.23
N ALA A 427 -16.08 5.60 -10.76
CA ALA A 427 -14.98 6.42 -10.26
C ALA A 427 -15.26 7.92 -10.47
N GLU A 428 -15.86 8.29 -11.60
CA GLU A 428 -16.32 9.65 -11.89
C GLU A 428 -17.50 10.08 -11.00
N GLU A 429 -18.40 9.15 -10.65
CA GLU A 429 -19.49 9.38 -9.69
C GLU A 429 -18.97 9.59 -8.25
N PHE A 430 -17.89 8.91 -7.85
CA PHE A 430 -17.33 8.94 -6.49
C PHE A 430 -15.83 9.30 -6.42
N PRO A 431 -15.40 10.48 -6.93
CA PRO A 431 -13.98 10.83 -7.04
C PRO A 431 -13.29 11.04 -5.68
N ALA A 432 -14.06 11.27 -4.62
CA ALA A 432 -13.57 11.35 -3.25
C ALA A 432 -13.34 9.98 -2.59
N VAL A 433 -13.93 8.91 -3.14
CA VAL A 433 -13.85 7.53 -2.61
C VAL A 433 -12.86 6.70 -3.43
N VAL A 434 -12.91 6.82 -4.76
CA VAL A 434 -12.11 6.05 -5.70
C VAL A 434 -10.87 6.85 -6.09
N GLU A 435 -9.69 6.23 -5.98
CA GLU A 435 -8.40 6.79 -6.41
C GLU A 435 -8.18 6.56 -7.91
N LYS A 436 -8.39 5.32 -8.36
CA LYS A 436 -8.25 4.91 -9.77
C LYS A 436 -8.88 3.53 -10.00
N VAL A 437 -9.07 3.19 -11.27
CA VAL A 437 -9.51 1.86 -11.70
C VAL A 437 -8.43 1.25 -12.59
N THR A 438 -8.23 -0.06 -12.47
CA THR A 438 -7.33 -0.82 -13.34
C THR A 438 -8.01 -2.11 -13.76
N GLY A 439 -7.76 -2.58 -14.98
CA GLY A 439 -8.33 -3.85 -15.43
C GLY A 439 -7.77 -4.34 -16.76
N SER A 440 -7.68 -5.67 -16.88
CA SER A 440 -7.33 -6.36 -18.12
C SER A 440 -8.13 -7.66 -18.21
N GLY A 441 -9.01 -7.75 -19.20
CA GLY A 441 -9.97 -8.85 -19.29
C GLY A 441 -10.81 -8.96 -18.02
N LEU A 442 -10.90 -10.16 -17.45
CA LEU A 442 -11.68 -10.44 -16.23
C LEU A 442 -10.79 -10.45 -14.97
N LEU A 443 -9.79 -9.57 -14.92
CA LEU A 443 -9.00 -9.24 -13.74
C LEU A 443 -9.00 -7.72 -13.58
N LEU A 444 -9.83 -7.22 -12.67
CA LEU A 444 -10.07 -5.79 -12.47
C LEU A 444 -9.90 -5.39 -11.01
N ALA A 445 -9.69 -4.10 -10.78
CA ALA A 445 -9.68 -3.53 -9.45
C ALA A 445 -10.15 -2.07 -9.43
N ILE A 446 -10.78 -1.71 -8.31
CA ILE A 446 -11.11 -0.33 -7.95
C ILE A 446 -10.27 0.03 -6.74
N HIS A 447 -9.31 0.93 -6.94
CA HIS A 447 -8.41 1.41 -5.90
C HIS A 447 -9.12 2.53 -5.15
N MET A 448 -9.14 2.43 -3.83
CA MET A 448 -9.85 3.34 -2.94
C MET A 448 -8.85 4.28 -2.26
N HIS A 449 -9.26 5.52 -2.08
CA HIS A 449 -8.51 6.45 -1.22
C HIS A 449 -8.29 5.83 0.16
N ALA A 450 -7.15 6.11 0.79
CA ALA A 450 -6.77 5.50 2.07
C ALA A 450 -7.80 5.75 3.20
N ALA A 451 -8.63 6.78 3.06
CA ALA A 451 -9.71 7.11 3.97
C ALA A 451 -10.87 6.06 3.94
N PHE A 452 -10.95 5.25 2.90
CA PHE A 452 -11.97 4.23 2.70
C PHE A 452 -11.30 2.85 2.72
N PRO A 453 -11.11 2.25 3.90
CA PRO A 453 -10.44 0.97 4.01
C PRO A 453 -11.27 -0.13 3.33
N VAL A 454 -10.63 -0.87 2.44
CA VAL A 454 -11.23 -2.03 1.79
C VAL A 454 -11.30 -3.21 2.76
N ALA A 455 -10.21 -3.46 3.49
CA ALA A 455 -10.11 -4.55 4.46
C ALA A 455 -10.53 -4.11 5.87
N GLY A 456 -10.85 -5.08 6.72
CA GLY A 456 -11.21 -4.86 8.12
C GLY A 456 -12.72 -4.98 8.34
N ARG A 457 -13.11 -5.10 9.61
CA ARG A 457 -14.53 -5.14 9.98
C ARG A 457 -15.20 -3.81 9.64
N GLY A 458 -16.28 -3.86 8.87
CA GLY A 458 -16.94 -2.68 8.30
C GLY A 458 -16.24 -2.11 7.05
N GLY A 459 -15.21 -2.78 6.53
CA GLY A 459 -14.54 -2.39 5.29
C GLY A 459 -15.39 -2.63 4.05
N LEU A 460 -14.98 -2.05 2.92
CA LEU A 460 -15.73 -2.14 1.66
C LEU A 460 -15.82 -3.57 1.10
N GLU A 461 -14.82 -4.41 1.35
CA GLU A 461 -14.81 -5.83 0.97
C GLU A 461 -15.95 -6.59 1.66
N GLU A 462 -16.07 -6.42 2.99
CA GLU A 462 -17.14 -7.02 3.78
C GLU A 462 -18.50 -6.46 3.37
N ALA A 463 -18.62 -5.15 3.15
CA ALA A 463 -19.86 -4.51 2.72
C ALA A 463 -20.39 -5.08 1.39
N CYS A 464 -19.50 -5.31 0.41
CA CYS A 464 -19.86 -5.98 -0.84
C CYS A 464 -20.36 -7.41 -0.60
N ARG A 465 -19.60 -8.20 0.18
CA ARG A 465 -19.95 -9.61 0.49
C ARG A 465 -21.31 -9.72 1.16
N ARG A 466 -21.58 -8.84 2.14
CA ARG A 466 -22.87 -8.80 2.86
C ARG A 466 -24.05 -8.51 1.95
N ARG A 467 -23.84 -7.76 0.85
CA ARG A 467 -24.87 -7.38 -0.15
C ARG A 467 -24.99 -8.35 -1.31
N GLY A 468 -24.34 -9.50 -1.23
CA GLY A 468 -24.44 -10.50 -2.29
C GLY A 468 -23.42 -10.33 -3.42
N LEU A 469 -22.30 -9.65 -3.18
CA LEU A 469 -21.18 -9.58 -4.11
C LEU A 469 -19.90 -10.12 -3.48
N GLY A 470 -19.51 -11.33 -3.86
CA GLY A 470 -18.26 -11.95 -3.41
C GLY A 470 -17.08 -11.26 -4.08
N VAL A 471 -16.25 -10.56 -3.31
CA VAL A 471 -15.03 -9.88 -3.80
C VAL A 471 -13.89 -10.13 -2.81
N ILE A 472 -12.67 -9.83 -3.25
CA ILE A 472 -11.49 -9.90 -2.40
C ILE A 472 -10.72 -8.59 -2.45
N ARG A 473 -9.94 -8.31 -1.42
CA ARG A 473 -8.95 -7.24 -1.49
C ARG A 473 -7.82 -7.53 -2.48
N GLY A 474 -7.21 -6.47 -2.98
CA GLY A 474 -5.99 -6.47 -3.77
C GLY A 474 -5.23 -5.15 -3.59
N GLY A 475 -3.98 -5.15 -4.01
CA GLY A 475 -3.05 -4.03 -3.89
C GLY A 475 -2.94 -3.52 -2.45
N ARG A 476 -2.65 -2.22 -2.33
CA ARG A 476 -2.58 -1.55 -1.02
C ARG A 476 -3.95 -1.34 -0.40
N ASN A 477 -4.93 -0.89 -1.21
CA ASN A 477 -6.30 -0.60 -0.75
C ASN A 477 -7.29 -0.65 -1.93
N ALA A 478 -7.48 -1.83 -2.54
CA ALA A 478 -8.37 -1.98 -3.69
C ALA A 478 -9.34 -3.17 -3.55
N LEU A 479 -10.56 -3.00 -4.05
CA LEU A 479 -11.46 -4.12 -4.34
C LEU A 479 -10.98 -4.79 -5.63
N ARG A 480 -10.77 -6.10 -5.60
CA ARG A 480 -10.31 -6.90 -6.73
C ARG A 480 -11.40 -7.87 -7.18
N PHE A 481 -11.58 -7.93 -8.50
CA PHE A 481 -12.63 -8.68 -9.17
C PHE A 481 -12.03 -9.69 -10.15
N THR A 482 -12.44 -10.94 -10.01
CA THR A 482 -12.11 -12.06 -10.90
C THR A 482 -13.35 -12.85 -11.30
N PRO A 483 -14.32 -12.25 -12.01
CA PRO A 483 -15.55 -12.91 -12.42
C PRO A 483 -15.29 -14.15 -13.28
N TRP A 484 -16.25 -15.07 -13.31
CA TRP A 484 -16.20 -16.25 -14.17
C TRP A 484 -16.19 -15.89 -15.67
N PHE A 485 -15.69 -16.82 -16.51
CA PHE A 485 -15.44 -16.57 -17.94
C PHE A 485 -16.67 -16.35 -18.80
N ASN A 486 -17.83 -16.82 -18.33
CA ASN A 486 -19.11 -16.69 -19.04
C ASN A 486 -20.00 -15.56 -18.48
N ILE A 487 -19.40 -14.62 -17.74
CA ILE A 487 -20.13 -13.46 -17.25
C ILE A 487 -20.89 -12.77 -18.38
N THR A 488 -22.14 -12.42 -18.12
CA THR A 488 -23.10 -11.81 -19.04
C THR A 488 -23.20 -10.30 -18.84
N ASP A 489 -23.86 -9.61 -19.76
CA ASP A 489 -24.17 -8.18 -19.63
C ASP A 489 -24.99 -7.85 -18.37
N PHE A 490 -26.01 -8.65 -18.05
CA PHE A 490 -26.82 -8.40 -16.86
C PHE A 490 -26.03 -8.60 -15.56
N GLU A 491 -25.08 -9.55 -15.52
CA GLU A 491 -24.18 -9.73 -14.37
C GLU A 491 -23.20 -8.57 -14.24
N VAL A 492 -22.71 -8.01 -15.35
CA VAL A 492 -21.87 -6.79 -15.33
C VAL A 492 -22.62 -5.64 -14.66
N GLU A 493 -23.87 -5.40 -15.06
CA GLU A 493 -24.73 -4.38 -14.45
C GLU A 493 -25.04 -4.69 -12.98
N LEU A 494 -25.28 -5.96 -12.63
CA LEU A 494 -25.48 -6.37 -11.24
C LEU A 494 -24.26 -6.03 -10.38
N VAL A 495 -23.06 -6.42 -10.81
CA VAL A 495 -21.80 -6.14 -10.12
C VAL A 495 -21.61 -4.63 -9.95
N ALA A 496 -21.75 -3.86 -11.03
CA ALA A 496 -21.62 -2.40 -11.00
C ALA A 496 -22.64 -1.75 -10.05
N SER A 497 -23.90 -2.21 -10.05
CA SER A 497 -24.95 -1.66 -9.19
C SER A 497 -24.69 -1.89 -7.69
N ILE A 498 -24.19 -3.06 -7.31
CA ILE A 498 -23.86 -3.37 -5.91
C ILE A 498 -22.66 -2.54 -5.47
N VAL A 499 -21.62 -2.44 -6.29
CA VAL A 499 -20.46 -1.58 -6.02
C VAL A 499 -20.91 -0.14 -5.85
N ARG A 500 -21.68 0.41 -6.79
CA ARG A 500 -22.23 1.78 -6.72
C ARG A 500 -23.00 1.99 -5.41
N GLY A 501 -23.86 1.05 -5.02
CA GLY A 501 -24.61 1.14 -3.77
C GLY A 501 -23.73 1.14 -2.52
N VAL A 502 -22.69 0.30 -2.48
CA VAL A 502 -21.70 0.26 -1.39
C VAL A 502 -20.92 1.57 -1.31
N LEU A 503 -20.45 2.10 -2.44
CA LEU A 503 -19.68 3.34 -2.47
C LEU A 503 -20.55 4.56 -2.14
N ALA A 504 -21.80 4.60 -2.59
CA ALA A 504 -22.75 5.64 -2.22
C ALA A 504 -22.98 5.68 -0.71
N GLU A 505 -23.10 4.51 -0.07
CA GLU A 505 -23.20 4.44 1.38
C GLU A 505 -21.90 4.75 2.10
N ALA A 506 -20.75 4.36 1.55
CA ALA A 506 -19.47 4.76 2.12
C ALA A 506 -19.30 6.29 2.07
N ALA A 507 -19.68 6.92 0.95
CA ALA A 507 -19.69 8.37 0.79
C ALA A 507 -20.71 9.04 1.72
N ALA A 508 -21.93 8.50 1.82
CA ALA A 508 -23.01 9.06 2.64
C ALA A 508 -22.80 8.82 4.14
N SER A 509 -22.29 7.66 4.54
CA SER A 509 -21.93 7.39 5.94
C SER A 509 -20.81 8.29 6.40
N ARG A 510 -19.84 8.63 5.54
CA ARG A 510 -18.88 9.72 5.84
C ARG A 510 -19.51 11.12 5.76
N GLY A 511 -20.46 11.36 4.86
CA GLY A 511 -21.19 12.63 4.76
C GLY A 511 -22.14 12.90 5.93
N ALA A 512 -22.68 11.85 6.54
CA ALA A 512 -23.59 11.89 7.68
C ALA A 512 -22.89 11.65 9.02
N ALA A 513 -21.74 10.96 9.04
CA ALA A 513 -20.92 10.75 10.24
C ALA A 513 -19.72 11.72 10.36
N GLY A 514 -19.46 12.57 9.37
CA GLY A 514 -18.18 13.26 9.26
C GLY A 514 -17.03 12.27 8.98
N ASP A 515 -15.93 12.76 8.41
CA ASP A 515 -14.69 12.01 8.13
C ASP A 515 -14.25 11.12 9.31
N PRO A 516 -14.23 9.76 9.22
CA PRO A 516 -13.56 8.87 10.15
C PRO A 516 -12.05 8.93 9.93
N ARG A 517 -11.47 10.08 10.22
CA ARG A 517 -10.40 10.08 11.22
C ARG A 517 -11.11 10.01 12.58
N PRO A 518 -10.49 9.69 13.72
CA PRO A 518 -11.04 10.28 14.92
C PRO A 518 -11.16 11.77 14.59
N ALA A 519 -12.38 12.29 14.52
CA ALA A 519 -12.57 13.63 15.00
C ALA A 519 -12.16 13.50 16.48
N LEU A 520 -10.85 13.65 16.74
CA LEU A 520 -10.49 14.62 17.75
C LEU A 520 -11.39 15.79 17.37
N ARG A 521 -12.41 16.03 18.22
CA ARG A 521 -13.18 17.27 18.15
C ARG A 521 -12.17 18.33 17.72
N PRO A 522 -12.38 19.08 16.62
CA PRO A 522 -11.40 20.08 16.19
C PRO A 522 -10.95 20.75 17.47
N ALA A 523 -9.66 20.58 17.78
CA ALA A 523 -9.12 20.86 19.11
C ALA A 523 -9.77 22.18 19.51
N SER A 524 -10.51 22.19 20.62
CA SER A 524 -11.18 23.44 21.02
C SER A 524 -10.12 24.53 20.98
N SER A 525 -10.52 25.77 20.73
CA SER A 525 -9.59 26.89 20.77
C SER A 525 -8.66 26.82 21.99
N GLU A 526 -9.18 26.34 23.11
CA GLU A 526 -8.48 26.04 24.36
C GLU A 526 -7.46 24.89 24.27
N MET A 527 -7.74 23.79 23.57
CA MET A 527 -6.81 22.66 23.40
C MET A 527 -5.65 23.01 22.48
N LEU A 528 -5.89 23.70 21.35
CA LEU A 528 -4.80 24.19 20.51
C LEU A 528 -3.94 25.19 21.29
N LEU A 529 -4.56 26.10 22.04
CA LEU A 529 -3.86 27.04 22.90
C LEU A 529 -3.02 26.32 23.95
N ALA A 530 -3.53 25.25 24.58
CA ALA A 530 -2.77 24.45 25.52
C ALA A 530 -1.54 23.78 24.87
N VAL A 531 -1.68 23.24 23.65
CA VAL A 531 -0.58 22.62 22.91
C VAL A 531 0.46 23.66 22.50
N VAL A 532 0.03 24.79 21.94
CA VAL A 532 0.91 25.91 21.57
C VAL A 532 1.66 26.43 22.80
N ASN A 533 0.97 26.63 23.92
CA ASN A 533 1.59 27.08 25.17
C ASN A 533 2.58 26.04 25.70
N GLY A 534 2.26 24.74 25.67
CA GLY A 534 3.18 23.69 26.10
C GLY A 534 4.45 23.62 25.24
N ILE A 535 4.32 23.76 23.92
CA ILE A 535 5.45 23.85 22.99
C ILE A 535 6.32 25.07 23.32
N LEU A 536 5.70 26.25 23.49
CA LEU A 536 6.41 27.48 23.79
C LEU A 536 7.05 27.49 25.18
N GLU A 537 6.44 26.82 26.16
CA GLU A 537 7.00 26.65 27.49
C GLU A 537 8.28 25.79 27.44
N GLY A 538 8.21 24.62 26.82
CA GLY A 538 9.39 23.76 26.64
C GLY A 538 10.47 24.35 25.72
N TYR A 539 10.07 25.20 24.78
CA TYR A 539 11.01 25.99 23.98
C TYR A 539 11.68 27.10 24.80
N SER A 540 10.90 27.86 25.59
CA SER A 540 11.41 28.97 26.41
C SER A 540 12.42 28.51 27.45
N GLN A 541 12.23 27.33 28.04
CA GLN A 541 13.19 26.74 28.98
C GLN A 541 14.55 26.41 28.35
N ARG A 542 14.57 26.14 27.04
CA ARG A 542 15.78 25.75 26.29
C ARG A 542 16.35 26.89 25.44
N THR A 543 15.65 28.00 25.34
CA THR A 543 16.03 29.14 24.48
C THR A 543 15.89 30.46 25.24
N PRO A 544 16.81 30.76 26.19
CA PRO A 544 16.81 32.01 26.93
C PRO A 544 16.82 33.24 26.02
N THR A 545 17.48 33.15 24.86
CA THR A 545 17.53 34.26 23.89
C THR A 545 16.14 34.60 23.34
N ALA A 546 15.26 33.61 23.14
CA ALA A 546 13.89 33.83 22.70
C ALA A 546 13.05 34.55 23.77
N VAL A 547 13.23 34.22 25.04
CA VAL A 547 12.55 34.88 26.17
C VAL A 547 12.98 36.34 26.29
N ARG A 548 14.29 36.62 26.18
CA ARG A 548 14.80 38.01 26.18
C ARG A 548 14.27 38.78 24.97
N ALA A 549 14.24 38.17 23.79
CA ALA A 549 13.71 38.81 22.57
C ALA A 549 12.22 39.15 22.73
N ALA A 550 11.42 38.24 23.26
CA ALA A 550 10.00 38.49 23.53
C ALA A 550 9.81 39.65 24.53
N ALA A 551 10.62 39.71 25.60
CA ALA A 551 10.59 40.80 26.57
C ALA A 551 10.92 42.17 25.94
N VAL A 552 11.93 42.24 25.05
CA VAL A 552 12.30 43.46 24.31
C VAL A 552 11.16 43.93 23.40
N ILE A 553 10.43 42.98 22.79
CA ILE A 553 9.31 43.27 21.89
C ILE A 553 8.10 43.78 22.69
N ALA A 554 7.74 43.08 23.78
CA ALA A 554 6.60 43.41 24.62
C ALA A 554 6.78 44.70 25.43
N GLY A 555 8.00 45.01 25.88
CA GLY A 555 8.33 46.15 26.75
C GLY A 555 8.40 47.52 26.06
N GLY A 556 7.64 47.74 24.98
CA GLY A 556 7.63 48.99 24.22
C GLY A 556 7.45 50.22 25.12
N ALA A 557 8.52 50.99 25.29
CA ALA A 557 8.58 52.27 26.01
C ALA A 557 8.21 52.23 27.53
N GLY A 558 9.16 51.78 28.36
CA GLY A 558 9.32 52.33 29.72
C GLY A 558 8.80 51.50 30.92
N GLY A 559 8.38 50.25 30.73
CA GLY A 559 8.01 49.35 31.83
C GLY A 559 8.94 48.13 31.93
N ALA A 560 9.29 47.71 33.16
CA ALA A 560 10.06 46.49 33.38
C ALA A 560 9.28 45.27 32.83
N PRO A 561 9.85 44.46 31.93
CA PRO A 561 9.14 43.35 31.33
C PRO A 561 8.93 42.23 32.35
N ALA A 562 7.74 41.62 32.35
CA ALA A 562 7.55 40.34 32.99
C ALA A 562 8.31 39.28 32.18
N GLU A 563 9.42 38.79 32.71
CA GLU A 563 10.18 37.68 32.12
C GLU A 563 9.43 36.37 32.43
N GLY A 564 8.99 35.67 31.39
CA GLY A 564 8.35 34.36 31.56
C GLY A 564 7.89 33.73 30.24
N PRO A 565 7.62 32.41 30.23
CA PRO A 565 7.12 31.68 29.05
C PRO A 565 5.82 32.26 28.47
N SER A 566 5.00 32.89 29.31
CA SER A 566 3.75 33.55 28.93
C SER A 566 3.94 34.79 28.04
N THR A 567 5.12 35.43 28.07
CA THR A 567 5.41 36.64 27.28
C THR A 567 5.68 36.31 25.82
N LEU A 568 6.26 35.15 25.50
CA LEU A 568 6.45 34.72 24.12
C LEU A 568 5.13 34.26 23.49
N ALA A 569 4.27 33.58 24.28
CA ALA A 569 2.96 33.10 23.84
C ALA A 569 1.93 34.21 23.58
N SER A 570 2.18 35.43 24.04
CA SER A 570 1.31 36.59 23.81
C SER A 570 1.67 37.42 22.57
N LEU A 571 2.77 37.10 21.90
CA LEU A 571 3.21 37.77 20.68
C LEU A 571 2.66 37.07 19.42
N PRO A 572 2.48 37.79 18.29
CA PRO A 572 1.99 37.18 17.07
C PRO A 572 3.04 36.21 16.50
N LEU A 573 2.63 34.95 16.29
CA LEU A 573 3.48 33.87 15.79
C LEU A 573 3.24 33.67 14.28
N ASP A 574 4.32 33.56 13.52
CA ASP A 574 4.27 33.25 12.09
C ASP A 574 4.28 31.73 11.84
N HIS A 575 5.28 31.03 12.41
CA HIS A 575 5.41 29.59 12.25
C HIS A 575 6.24 28.91 13.33
N PHE A 576 6.07 27.60 13.43
CA PHE A 576 6.90 26.68 14.20
C PHE A 576 7.68 25.76 13.28
N ALA A 577 8.97 25.58 13.54
CA ALA A 577 9.81 24.69 12.74
C ALA A 577 10.31 23.48 13.53
N PHE A 578 10.13 22.30 12.95
CA PHE A 578 10.59 21.02 13.47
C PHE A 578 11.53 20.33 12.48
N ARG A 579 12.35 19.39 12.96
CA ARG A 579 13.21 18.57 12.10
C ARG A 579 13.23 17.10 12.47
N THR A 580 13.44 16.26 11.47
CA THR A 580 13.51 14.79 11.58
C THR A 580 14.53 14.20 10.59
N PHE A 581 14.61 12.87 10.51
CA PHE A 581 15.38 12.12 9.53
C PHE A 581 14.46 11.40 8.54
N ALA A 582 14.82 11.33 7.27
CA ALA A 582 14.17 10.48 6.28
C ALA A 582 14.99 9.19 6.07
N CYS A 583 14.60 8.11 6.74
CA CYS A 583 15.14 6.76 6.62
C CYS A 583 14.00 5.72 6.67
N SER A 584 14.30 4.44 6.91
CA SER A 584 13.29 3.36 6.92
C SER A 584 12.67 3.07 8.30
N GLY A 585 13.01 3.85 9.33
CA GLY A 585 12.47 3.67 10.69
C GLY A 585 11.03 4.18 10.85
N PRO A 586 10.22 3.61 11.77
CA PRO A 586 8.82 4.01 11.94
C PRO A 586 8.65 5.40 12.59
N MET A 587 9.69 5.91 13.25
CA MET A 587 9.76 7.29 13.77
C MET A 587 10.47 8.24 12.81
N SER A 588 10.74 7.81 11.58
CA SER A 588 11.38 8.63 10.55
C SER A 588 10.35 9.23 9.60
N GLY A 589 10.73 10.30 8.93
CA GLY A 589 9.89 11.01 7.99
C GLY A 589 9.14 12.19 8.61
N ILE A 590 8.58 13.06 7.77
CA ILE A 590 7.67 14.15 8.18
C ILE A 590 6.39 13.63 8.86
N GLY A 591 5.96 12.40 8.55
CA GLY A 591 4.70 11.81 9.01
C GLY A 591 4.50 11.86 10.53
N PRO A 592 5.39 11.24 11.35
CA PRO A 592 5.27 11.29 12.81
C PRO A 592 5.11 12.69 13.41
N ALA A 593 5.88 13.68 12.93
CA ALA A 593 5.79 15.06 13.40
C ALA A 593 4.53 15.79 12.89
N ALA A 594 4.07 15.48 11.67
CA ALA A 594 2.86 16.06 11.08
C ALA A 594 1.57 15.55 11.73
N ARG A 595 1.53 14.28 12.16
CA ARG A 595 0.31 13.63 12.70
C ARG A 595 -0.35 14.40 13.84
N MET A 596 0.43 14.97 14.77
CA MET A 596 -0.10 15.75 15.89
C MET A 596 -0.83 17.02 15.41
N TRP A 597 -0.29 17.67 14.38
CA TRP A 597 -0.86 18.89 13.81
C TRP A 597 -2.08 18.59 12.93
N GLU A 598 -2.01 17.55 12.11
CA GLU A 598 -3.14 17.07 11.31
C GLU A 598 -4.33 16.68 12.19
N ALA A 599 -4.06 16.12 13.37
CA ALA A 599 -5.04 15.85 14.42
C ALA A 599 -5.71 17.11 15.00
N MET A 600 -5.06 18.28 14.91
CA MET A 600 -5.60 19.58 15.32
C MET A 600 -6.22 20.37 14.15
N GLY A 601 -6.40 19.74 12.98
CA GLY A 601 -7.02 20.35 11.81
C GLY A 601 -6.06 21.09 10.88
N TYR A 602 -4.74 21.02 11.12
CA TYR A 602 -3.76 21.54 10.17
C TYR A 602 -3.75 20.71 8.88
N ARG A 603 -3.49 21.35 7.75
CA ARG A 603 -3.44 20.70 6.43
C ARG A 603 -2.00 20.67 5.93
N LEU A 604 -1.47 19.47 5.70
CA LEU A 604 -0.15 19.31 5.09
C LEU A 604 -0.19 19.68 3.60
N GLU A 605 0.57 20.72 3.23
CA GLU A 605 0.57 21.23 1.87
C GLU A 605 1.35 20.31 0.92
N ALA A 606 0.91 20.26 -0.35
CA ALA A 606 1.47 19.36 -1.36
C ALA A 606 2.90 19.75 -1.80
N GLU A 607 3.26 21.02 -1.62
CA GLU A 607 4.57 21.56 -1.97
C GLU A 607 5.69 20.89 -1.17
N VAL A 608 6.76 20.50 -1.86
CA VAL A 608 7.97 19.92 -1.25
C VAL A 608 9.14 20.84 -1.52
N LEU A 609 9.67 21.43 -0.45
CA LEU A 609 10.83 22.31 -0.49
C LEU A 609 12.10 21.48 -0.37
N ARG A 610 13.11 21.73 -1.21
CA ARG A 610 14.36 20.95 -1.22
C ARG A 610 15.55 21.86 -0.96
N PHE A 611 16.49 21.39 -0.15
CA PHE A 611 17.74 22.06 0.18
C PHE A 611 18.92 21.12 -0.12
N PRO A 612 19.31 20.97 -1.40
CA PRO A 612 20.29 19.95 -1.83
C PRO A 612 21.66 20.08 -1.18
N GLU A 613 22.08 21.30 -0.83
CA GLU A 613 23.36 21.55 -0.15
C GLU A 613 23.36 20.99 1.28
N LYS A 614 22.21 21.06 1.95
CA LYS A 614 22.04 20.65 3.36
C LYS A 614 21.51 19.23 3.51
N LYS A 615 21.29 18.54 2.39
CA LYS A 615 20.67 17.21 2.34
C LYS A 615 19.30 17.18 3.02
N LEU A 616 18.55 18.28 2.94
CA LEU A 616 17.22 18.40 3.54
C LEU A 616 16.12 18.44 2.46
N ARG A 617 14.95 17.95 2.83
CA ARG A 617 13.67 18.35 2.22
C ARG A 617 12.70 18.76 3.30
N ALA A 618 11.70 19.55 2.99
CA ALA A 618 10.72 20.03 3.97
C ALA A 618 9.33 20.12 3.35
N ARG A 619 8.33 20.05 4.23
CA ARG A 619 6.94 20.38 3.93
C ARG A 619 6.40 21.25 5.06
N TRP A 620 5.31 21.94 4.79
CA TRP A 620 4.66 22.77 5.79
C TRP A 620 3.16 22.46 5.87
N LEU A 621 2.57 22.76 7.03
CA LEU A 621 1.16 22.61 7.30
C LEU A 621 0.53 23.99 7.53
N SER A 622 -0.56 24.23 6.81
CA SER A 622 -1.37 25.43 6.99
C SER A 622 -2.35 25.26 8.15
N PRO A 623 -2.56 26.31 8.98
CA PRO A 623 -3.55 26.27 10.04
C PRO A 623 -4.97 26.31 9.46
N PRO A 624 -5.94 25.63 10.09
CA PRO A 624 -7.35 25.65 9.66
C PRO A 624 -7.91 27.08 9.70
N ALA A 625 -8.82 27.38 8.76
CA ALA A 625 -9.29 28.74 8.49
C ALA A 625 -10.00 29.36 9.71
N GLU A 626 -10.69 28.53 10.48
CA GLU A 626 -11.47 28.88 11.67
C GLU A 626 -10.58 29.22 12.88
N LEU A 627 -9.32 28.77 12.88
CA LEU A 627 -8.38 28.94 14.00
C LEU A 627 -7.36 30.07 13.78
N ARG A 628 -7.44 30.81 12.66
CA ARG A 628 -6.51 31.90 12.33
C ARG A 628 -6.73 33.20 13.14
N GLN A 629 -7.59 33.25 14.16
CA GLN A 629 -7.81 34.43 15.02
C GLN A 629 -8.21 34.07 16.46
N LEU A 630 -7.37 33.31 17.16
CA LEU A 630 -7.87 32.48 18.26
C LEU A 630 -7.37 32.89 19.65
N VAL A 631 -6.26 33.64 19.75
CA VAL A 631 -5.68 34.06 21.04
C VAL A 631 -5.38 35.55 20.98
N GLY A 632 -6.19 36.38 21.65
CA GLY A 632 -5.94 37.82 21.76
C GLY A 632 -5.84 38.59 20.44
N GLY A 633 -6.42 38.08 19.34
CA GLY A 633 -6.34 38.69 18.01
C GLY A 633 -5.15 38.27 17.14
N CYS A 634 -4.33 37.30 17.57
CA CYS A 634 -3.19 36.79 16.80
C CYS A 634 -3.54 35.56 15.93
N PRO A 635 -2.94 35.41 14.74
CA PRO A 635 -3.06 34.21 13.92
C PRO A 635 -2.42 32.96 14.53
N ALA A 636 -3.01 31.79 14.27
CA ALA A 636 -2.37 30.52 14.57
C ALA A 636 -1.11 30.33 13.73
N PRO A 637 0.01 29.83 14.30
CA PRO A 637 1.26 29.67 13.57
C PRO A 637 1.12 28.58 12.51
N ARG A 638 1.77 28.77 11.36
CA ARG A 638 2.06 27.69 10.40
C ARG A 638 3.02 26.66 11.03
N VAL A 639 3.07 25.45 10.49
CA VAL A 639 4.01 24.43 10.97
C VAL A 639 4.92 24.01 9.82
N PHE A 640 6.23 24.08 10.02
CA PHE A 640 7.24 23.71 9.05
C PHE A 640 7.99 22.49 9.56
N VAL A 641 8.06 21.41 8.76
CA VAL A 641 8.77 20.18 9.14
C VAL A 641 9.80 19.87 8.08
N SER A 642 11.08 19.89 8.47
CA SER A 642 12.22 19.52 7.63
C SER A 642 12.73 18.12 7.96
N GLU A 643 13.30 17.42 6.99
CA GLU A 643 13.89 16.10 7.20
C GLU A 643 15.25 15.97 6.49
N VAL A 644 16.23 15.43 7.22
CA VAL A 644 17.56 15.08 6.69
C VAL A 644 17.43 13.79 5.90
N VAL A 645 17.72 13.85 4.60
CA VAL A 645 17.69 12.70 3.70
C VAL A 645 18.91 11.84 3.97
N VAL A 646 18.74 10.80 4.81
CA VAL A 646 19.84 9.96 5.31
C VAL A 646 20.60 9.27 4.16
N GLY A 647 19.91 8.96 3.07
CA GLY A 647 20.52 8.42 1.85
C GLY A 647 21.51 9.35 1.14
N ASP A 648 21.40 10.67 1.38
CA ASP A 648 22.27 11.67 0.76
C ASP A 648 23.44 12.10 1.67
N LEU A 649 23.52 11.54 2.88
CA LEU A 649 24.62 11.77 3.83
C LEU A 649 25.86 10.96 3.45
N PRO A 650 27.07 11.38 3.89
CA PRO A 650 28.26 10.53 3.85
C PRO A 650 27.98 9.16 4.48
N ALA A 651 28.55 8.08 3.93
CA ALA A 651 28.22 6.70 4.32
C ALA A 651 28.31 6.47 5.84
N ARG A 652 29.36 6.99 6.48
CA ARG A 652 29.57 6.88 7.92
C ARG A 652 28.54 7.69 8.73
N ALA A 653 28.19 8.90 8.29
CA ALA A 653 27.15 9.70 8.92
C ALA A 653 25.78 9.03 8.81
N ALA A 654 25.49 8.44 7.65
CA ALA A 654 24.27 7.67 7.44
C ALA A 654 24.22 6.44 8.36
N GLU A 655 25.33 5.71 8.51
CA GLU A 655 25.43 4.56 9.42
C GLU A 655 25.13 4.94 10.87
N ILE A 656 25.76 6.00 11.39
CA ILE A 656 25.51 6.50 12.75
C ILE A 656 24.02 6.83 12.92
N VAL A 657 23.44 7.64 12.03
CA VAL A 657 22.03 8.02 12.10
C VAL A 657 21.09 6.81 12.06
N ARG A 658 21.36 5.82 11.19
CA ARG A 658 20.56 4.59 11.11
C ARG A 658 20.61 3.78 12.41
N GLY A 659 21.77 3.72 13.06
CA GLY A 659 21.95 3.04 14.35
C GLY A 659 21.00 3.55 15.44
N TYR A 660 20.67 4.85 15.43
CA TYR A 660 19.73 5.45 16.37
C TYR A 660 18.27 5.32 15.95
N VAL A 661 17.96 5.37 14.65
CA VAL A 661 16.58 5.59 14.17
C VAL A 661 15.88 4.33 13.65
N GLU A 662 16.60 3.39 13.02
CA GLU A 662 15.97 2.27 12.29
C GLU A 662 15.51 1.11 13.19
N GLY A 663 16.07 0.97 14.39
CA GLY A 663 15.71 -0.07 15.36
C GLY A 663 14.56 0.28 16.31
N LEU A 664 14.01 1.50 16.23
CA LEU A 664 12.99 1.98 17.15
C LEU A 664 11.60 1.42 16.81
N CYS A 665 10.80 1.10 17.82
CA CYS A 665 9.37 0.89 17.66
C CYS A 665 8.65 2.22 17.42
N ALA A 666 7.55 2.20 16.67
CA ALA A 666 6.68 3.36 16.55
C ALA A 666 6.09 3.71 17.93
N CYS A 667 6.38 4.91 18.45
CA CYS A 667 5.76 5.42 19.68
C CYS A 667 5.35 6.88 19.47
N PRO A 668 4.15 7.14 18.92
CA PRO A 668 3.63 8.49 18.69
C PRO A 668 3.61 9.36 19.95
N GLU A 669 3.46 8.75 21.13
CA GLU A 669 3.45 9.42 22.43
C GLU A 669 4.81 10.04 22.75
N VAL A 670 5.92 9.35 22.43
CA VAL A 670 7.28 9.90 22.62
C VAL A 670 7.54 11.05 21.66
N ALA A 671 7.05 10.99 20.42
CA ALA A 671 7.14 12.12 19.50
C ALA A 671 6.36 13.33 20.01
N ALA A 672 5.11 13.13 20.46
CA ALA A 672 4.28 14.19 21.00
C ALA A 672 4.93 14.83 22.26
N LEU A 673 5.39 14.01 23.21
CA LEU A 673 6.10 14.49 24.41
C LEU A 673 7.39 15.24 24.06
N SER A 674 8.12 14.78 23.03
CA SER A 674 9.35 15.44 22.56
C SER A 674 9.06 16.82 21.95
N MET A 675 7.96 16.94 21.21
CA MET A 675 7.50 18.18 20.59
C MET A 675 6.94 19.19 21.60
N THR A 676 6.19 18.73 22.61
CA THR A 676 5.63 19.60 23.67
C THR A 676 6.62 19.87 24.81
N GLY A 677 7.89 19.51 24.63
CA GLY A 677 8.95 19.82 25.60
C GLY A 677 8.83 19.12 26.95
N GLY A 678 8.11 17.99 27.04
CA GLY A 678 7.93 17.27 28.30
C GLY A 678 6.95 17.92 29.29
N ALA A 679 6.05 18.80 28.82
CA ALA A 679 5.02 19.41 29.68
C ALA A 679 4.29 18.33 30.52
N GLY A 680 4.40 18.44 31.85
CA GLY A 680 3.80 17.51 32.81
C GLY A 680 4.70 16.38 33.33
N THR A 681 5.94 16.20 32.83
CA THR A 681 6.86 15.15 33.31
C THR A 681 7.78 15.60 34.46
N GLY A 682 7.89 16.91 34.71
CA GLY A 682 8.80 17.47 35.72
C GLY A 682 10.29 17.40 35.34
N GLU A 683 10.61 16.92 34.14
CA GLU A 683 11.96 16.88 33.61
C GLU A 683 12.29 18.22 32.91
N THR A 684 13.53 18.70 33.05
CA THR A 684 13.99 19.96 32.44
C THR A 684 14.19 19.87 30.93
N ARG A 685 14.02 18.68 30.33
CA ARG A 685 14.18 18.44 28.90
C ARG A 685 13.29 17.28 28.43
N PRO A 686 12.67 17.38 27.24
CA PRO A 686 12.00 16.23 26.63
C PRO A 686 12.96 15.07 26.31
N PRO A 687 12.50 13.82 26.38
CA PRO A 687 13.28 12.68 25.92
C PRO A 687 13.56 12.78 24.41
N LEU A 688 14.75 12.32 24.00
CA LEU A 688 15.06 12.15 22.59
C LEU A 688 14.28 10.95 22.05
N PRO A 689 13.69 11.05 20.84
CA PRO A 689 12.88 9.96 20.27
C PRO A 689 13.65 8.65 20.08
N TRP A 690 14.97 8.76 19.94
CA TRP A 690 15.93 7.67 19.74
C TRP A 690 16.76 7.33 20.99
N GLY A 691 16.40 7.86 22.17
CA GLY A 691 17.13 7.61 23.41
C GLY A 691 18.40 8.46 23.57
N ALA A 692 19.16 8.16 24.63
CA ALA A 692 20.40 8.89 24.96
C ALA A 692 21.49 8.65 23.89
N LEU A 693 22.26 9.70 23.60
CA LEU A 693 23.32 9.65 22.58
C LEU A 693 24.62 9.09 23.15
N ASP A 694 25.37 8.36 22.34
CA ASP A 694 26.79 8.12 22.58
C ASP A 694 27.61 9.37 22.22
N SER A 695 28.58 9.72 23.07
CA SER A 695 29.34 10.95 22.88
C SER A 695 30.30 10.86 21.69
N ASP A 696 30.85 9.68 21.42
CA ASP A 696 31.81 9.48 20.33
C ASP A 696 31.06 9.48 18.98
N ASP A 697 29.89 8.83 18.92
CA ASP A 697 29.00 8.89 17.74
C ASP A 697 28.55 10.33 17.43
N TYR A 698 28.19 11.11 18.46
CA TYR A 698 27.75 12.48 18.28
C TYR A 698 28.88 13.38 17.77
N GLN A 699 30.09 13.29 18.33
CA GLN A 699 31.24 14.07 17.87
C GLN A 699 31.68 13.67 16.46
N GLU A 700 31.66 12.37 16.14
CA GLU A 700 31.95 11.89 14.80
C GLU A 700 30.91 12.40 13.79
N LEU A 701 29.62 12.30 14.11
CA LEU A 701 28.55 12.81 13.26
C LEU A 701 28.64 14.33 13.08
N LEU A 702 29.01 15.07 14.12
CA LEU A 702 29.22 16.52 14.06
C LEU A 702 30.35 16.89 13.09
N GLY A 703 31.45 16.13 13.09
CA GLY A 703 32.55 16.31 12.15
C GLY A 703 32.19 15.92 10.70
N LEU A 704 31.23 15.02 10.52
CA LEU A 704 30.80 14.55 9.20
C LEU A 704 29.66 15.39 8.59
N HIS A 705 28.69 15.82 9.39
CA HIS A 705 27.52 16.57 8.93
C HIS A 705 26.80 17.30 10.09
N SER A 706 27.08 18.59 10.27
CA SER A 706 26.56 19.42 11.37
C SER A 706 25.04 19.41 11.51
N VAL A 707 24.30 19.48 10.39
CA VAL A 707 22.83 19.47 10.40
C VAL A 707 22.27 18.12 10.88
N ALA A 708 22.96 17.02 10.60
CA ALA A 708 22.52 15.69 11.05
C ALA A 708 22.80 15.53 12.55
N ALA A 709 23.98 15.97 13.02
CA ALA A 709 24.32 16.00 14.45
C ALA A 709 23.35 16.89 15.24
N TRP A 710 23.03 18.08 14.73
CA TRP A 710 22.05 18.98 15.33
C TRP A 710 20.68 18.30 15.45
N THR A 711 20.23 17.62 14.39
CA THR A 711 18.95 16.90 14.39
C THR A 711 18.95 15.80 15.45
N LEU A 712 20.04 15.03 15.53
CA LEU A 712 20.22 13.96 16.51
C LEU A 712 20.24 14.48 17.96
N ALA A 713 20.82 15.66 18.18
CA ALA A 713 20.87 16.32 19.48
C ALA A 713 19.53 16.94 19.91
N ASN A 714 18.71 17.44 18.99
CA ASN A 714 17.51 18.21 19.32
C ASN A 714 16.21 17.38 19.31
N GLY A 715 16.21 16.19 18.68
CA GLY A 715 15.01 15.37 18.64
C GLY A 715 13.90 16.01 17.80
N PHE A 716 12.65 15.76 18.18
CA PHE A 716 11.49 16.48 17.65
C PHE A 716 11.20 17.78 18.42
N GLY A 717 12.15 18.29 19.20
CA GLY A 717 11.97 19.58 19.87
C GLY A 717 11.76 20.71 18.87
N LEU A 718 11.05 21.77 19.28
CA LEU A 718 10.90 22.95 18.44
C LEU A 718 12.28 23.57 18.11
N ASN A 719 12.65 23.60 16.84
CA ASN A 719 13.92 24.15 16.37
C ASN A 719 13.94 25.67 16.53
N HIS A 720 12.85 26.31 16.10
CA HIS A 720 12.63 27.73 16.25
C HIS A 720 11.15 28.08 16.21
N ALA A 721 10.80 29.14 16.93
CA ALA A 721 9.57 29.88 16.73
C ALA A 721 9.88 31.12 15.90
N ALA A 722 8.99 31.44 14.96
CA ALA A 722 9.06 32.66 14.17
C ALA A 722 7.98 33.65 14.60
N LEU A 723 8.35 34.90 14.86
CA LEU A 723 7.40 35.98 15.17
C LEU A 723 6.95 36.71 13.92
N ALA A 724 5.66 36.99 13.81
CA ALA A 724 5.05 37.71 12.71
C ALA A 724 5.16 39.23 12.93
N VAL A 725 6.24 39.82 12.43
CA VAL A 725 6.61 41.23 12.63
C VAL A 725 5.56 42.20 12.07
N HIS A 726 4.91 41.81 10.97
CA HIS A 726 3.85 42.56 10.30
C HIS A 726 2.58 42.72 11.15
N TRP A 727 2.45 41.97 12.24
CA TRP A 727 1.37 42.10 13.23
C TRP A 727 1.79 42.85 14.51
N LEU A 728 3.06 43.28 14.61
CA LEU A 728 3.52 44.09 15.75
C LEU A 728 3.09 45.57 15.60
N PRO A 729 3.00 46.33 16.70
CA PRO A 729 2.65 47.76 16.65
C PRO A 729 3.60 48.62 15.80
N ASP A 730 4.87 48.23 15.70
CA ASP A 730 5.89 48.83 14.81
C ASP A 730 6.34 47.76 13.80
N PRO A 731 5.60 47.56 12.68
CA PRO A 731 5.77 46.42 11.78
C PRO A 731 6.94 46.64 10.80
N ASP A 732 8.14 46.89 11.33
CA ASP A 732 9.37 47.14 10.59
C ASP A 732 10.50 46.23 11.12
N LEU A 733 10.93 45.29 10.28
CA LEU A 733 11.94 44.29 10.64
C LEU A 733 13.31 44.91 10.94
N ASP A 734 13.71 45.96 10.23
CA ASP A 734 15.02 46.58 10.42
C ASP A 734 15.09 47.31 11.76
N ARG A 735 14.01 48.03 12.12
CA ARG A 735 13.90 48.68 13.43
C ARG A 735 13.84 47.68 14.57
N LEU A 736 13.11 46.58 14.38
CA LEU A 736 13.07 45.50 15.37
C LEU A 736 14.47 44.92 15.58
N ASN A 737 15.18 44.57 14.50
CA ASN A 737 16.55 44.06 14.59
C ASN A 737 17.48 45.04 15.31
N ALA A 738 17.40 46.34 15.01
CA ALA A 738 18.19 47.37 15.69
C ALA A 738 17.90 47.42 17.21
N ARG A 739 16.62 47.29 17.62
CA ARG A 739 16.23 47.22 19.04
C ARG A 739 16.74 45.97 19.74
N LEU A 740 16.68 44.81 19.07
CA LEU A 740 17.16 43.54 19.60
C LEU A 740 18.69 43.59 19.81
N VAL A 741 19.44 44.06 18.80
CA VAL A 741 20.89 44.26 18.89
C VAL A 741 21.24 45.27 20.00
N GLY A 742 20.54 46.40 20.07
CA GLY A 742 20.73 47.41 21.12
C GLY A 742 20.43 46.91 22.53
N SER A 743 19.67 45.82 22.65
CA SER A 743 19.36 45.13 23.92
C SER A 743 20.29 43.93 24.20
N GLY A 744 21.35 43.76 23.40
CA GLY A 744 22.34 42.71 23.60
C GLY A 744 21.94 41.32 23.07
N ILE A 745 21.02 41.24 22.11
CA ILE A 745 20.69 39.98 21.43
C ILE A 745 21.57 39.83 20.18
N ALA A 746 22.32 38.73 20.12
CA ALA A 746 23.18 38.40 18.99
C ALA A 746 22.33 37.88 17.81
N MET A 747 22.36 38.62 16.71
CA MET A 747 21.62 38.31 15.48
C MET A 747 22.53 37.64 14.45
N ASN A 748 21.99 36.68 13.70
CA ASN A 748 22.69 36.02 12.62
C ASN A 748 22.78 36.95 11.40
N ASP A 749 24.00 37.34 11.03
CA ASP A 749 24.31 38.22 9.91
C ASP A 749 24.89 37.48 8.69
N ASP A 750 25.00 36.14 8.74
CA ASP A 750 25.45 35.35 7.61
C ASP A 750 24.48 35.46 6.42
N GLY A 751 25.01 35.85 5.27
CA GLY A 751 24.23 36.20 4.08
C GLY A 751 23.44 37.52 4.18
N GLY A 752 23.73 38.36 5.18
CA GLY A 752 23.03 39.60 5.50
C GLY A 752 22.00 39.42 6.63
N MET A 753 21.88 40.43 7.50
CA MET A 753 20.99 40.39 8.68
C MET A 753 19.51 40.20 8.34
N VAL A 754 19.07 40.72 7.19
CA VAL A 754 17.71 40.52 6.67
C VAL A 754 17.77 39.84 5.31
N LYS A 755 17.14 38.68 5.21
CA LYS A 755 17.05 37.86 3.99
C LYS A 755 15.69 38.09 3.35
N THR A 756 15.68 38.50 2.08
CA THR A 756 14.45 38.87 1.35
C THR A 756 14.23 37.90 0.20
N SER A 757 13.00 37.42 0.04
CA SER A 757 12.61 36.49 -1.03
C SER A 757 12.77 37.14 -2.41
N PRO A 758 12.90 36.33 -3.49
CA PRO A 758 13.02 36.83 -4.85
C PRO A 758 11.87 37.74 -5.31
N ASP A 759 10.65 37.49 -4.82
CA ASP A 759 9.48 38.32 -5.10
C ASP A 759 9.42 39.62 -4.26
N GLY A 760 10.34 39.77 -3.31
CA GLY A 760 10.42 40.94 -2.42
C GLY A 760 9.34 40.99 -1.34
N LEU A 761 8.49 39.96 -1.21
CA LEU A 761 7.31 39.97 -0.35
C LEU A 761 7.48 39.24 0.99
N LEU A 762 8.62 38.57 1.22
CA LEU A 762 8.94 37.88 2.47
C LEU A 762 10.33 38.29 2.93
N ARG A 763 10.43 38.80 4.17
CA ARG A 763 11.69 39.22 4.80
C ARG A 763 11.88 38.50 6.13
N GLN A 764 13.08 37.98 6.38
CA GLN A 764 13.37 37.12 7.53
C GLN A 764 14.72 37.48 8.16
N SER A 765 14.79 37.47 9.50
CA SER A 765 16.03 37.54 10.29
C SER A 765 15.97 36.54 11.45
N SER A 766 17.10 36.15 12.03
CA SER A 766 17.14 35.20 13.14
C SER A 766 18.22 35.53 14.16
N SER A 767 18.07 35.05 15.40
CA SER A 767 19.18 35.02 16.36
C SER A 767 20.19 33.91 16.02
N PHE A 768 21.33 33.91 16.70
CA PHE A 768 22.14 32.69 16.83
C PHE A 768 21.42 31.66 17.73
N SER A 769 21.78 30.38 17.60
CA SER A 769 21.29 29.32 18.50
C SER A 769 21.85 29.47 19.89
N ASP A 770 21.02 29.25 20.91
CA ASP A 770 21.52 29.05 22.26
C ASP A 770 22.31 27.73 22.34
N GLY A 771 23.33 27.67 23.20
CA GLY A 771 24.07 26.44 23.45
C GLY A 771 23.34 25.53 24.44
N MET A 772 23.49 24.21 24.29
CA MET A 772 22.97 23.23 25.24
C MET A 772 23.99 22.15 25.58
N SER A 773 23.89 21.62 26.80
CA SER A 773 24.62 20.42 27.24
C SER A 773 23.69 19.21 27.26
N LEU A 774 24.21 18.07 26.80
CA LEU A 774 23.54 16.77 26.73
C LEU A 774 24.32 15.75 27.57
N ARG A 775 23.63 15.01 28.44
CA ARG A 775 24.23 13.85 29.09
C ARG A 775 24.17 12.66 28.14
N CYS A 776 25.32 12.19 27.72
CA CYS A 776 25.49 11.05 26.82
C CYS A 776 25.44 9.73 27.61
N ILE A 777 25.13 8.61 26.94
CA ILE A 777 24.90 7.29 27.56
C ILE A 777 26.15 6.73 28.26
N ASP A 778 27.32 7.16 27.81
CA ASP A 778 28.64 6.88 28.38
C ASP A 778 28.96 7.76 29.62
N GLY A 779 28.02 8.60 30.05
CA GLY A 779 28.15 9.48 31.21
C GLY A 779 28.89 10.79 30.94
N LYS A 780 29.37 11.03 29.72
CA LYS A 780 30.03 12.29 29.34
C LYS A 780 29.00 13.40 29.06
N GLU A 781 29.42 14.66 29.17
CA GLU A 781 28.62 15.80 28.69
C GLU A 781 29.03 16.20 27.27
N CYS A 782 28.03 16.28 26.39
CA CYS A 782 28.15 16.65 24.99
C CYS A 782 27.57 18.06 24.79
N ARG A 783 28.37 19.02 24.32
CA ARG A 783 27.88 20.36 23.96
C ARG A 783 27.29 20.34 22.54
N ALA A 784 26.11 20.92 22.38
CA ALA A 784 25.37 20.98 21.13
C ALA A 784 24.72 22.35 20.93
N SER A 785 24.53 22.74 19.67
CA SER A 785 23.68 23.89 19.34
C SER A 785 22.21 23.54 19.59
N GLY A 786 21.53 24.38 20.34
CA GLY A 786 20.11 24.29 20.63
C GLY A 786 19.26 25.04 19.60
N SER A 787 18.12 25.49 20.07
CA SER A 787 17.13 26.22 19.28
C SER A 787 17.47 27.72 19.20
N TYR A 788 16.86 28.43 18.26
CA TYR A 788 16.99 29.88 18.03
C TYR A 788 15.62 30.52 17.77
N ILE A 789 15.51 31.84 17.72
CA ILE A 789 14.27 32.56 17.37
C ILE A 789 14.40 33.25 16.01
N GLU A 790 13.29 33.29 15.25
CA GLU A 790 13.20 33.96 13.95
C GLU A 790 12.18 35.10 13.96
N PHE A 791 12.36 36.10 13.10
CA PHE A 791 11.46 37.23 12.91
C PHE A 791 11.11 37.35 11.44
N VAL A 792 9.81 37.33 11.13
CA VAL A 792 9.27 37.23 9.77
C VAL A 792 8.35 38.40 9.48
N GLN A 793 8.67 39.16 8.44
CA GLN A 793 7.83 40.22 7.90
C GLN A 793 7.32 39.80 6.52
N ARG A 794 6.02 39.52 6.43
CA ARG A 794 5.32 39.25 5.18
C ARG A 794 4.69 40.56 4.70
N LEU A 795 4.83 40.86 3.42
CA LEU A 795 4.24 42.05 2.80
C LEU A 795 2.92 41.70 2.12
N LEU A 796 2.04 42.71 2.00
CA LEU A 796 0.78 42.57 1.29
C LEU A 796 1.01 42.18 -0.17
N LEU A 797 0.22 41.22 -0.63
CA LEU A 797 0.17 40.89 -2.04
C LEU A 797 -0.27 42.13 -2.86
N PRO A 798 0.30 42.36 -4.06
CA PRO A 798 0.01 43.55 -4.86
C PRO A 798 -1.48 43.86 -5.04
N GLU A 799 -2.30 42.81 -5.23
CA GLU A 799 -3.75 42.85 -5.38
C GLU A 799 -4.51 43.36 -4.15
N HIS A 800 -3.90 43.33 -2.97
CA HIS A 800 -4.55 43.70 -1.70
C HIS A 800 -4.06 45.04 -1.12
N ARG A 801 -3.14 45.74 -1.80
CA ARG A 801 -2.55 47.00 -1.31
C ARG A 801 -3.55 48.15 -1.13
N GLN A 802 -4.71 48.08 -1.77
CA GLN A 802 -5.75 49.12 -1.69
C GLN A 802 -6.81 48.85 -0.61
N LEU A 803 -6.73 47.72 0.11
CA LEU A 803 -7.68 47.43 1.18
C LEU A 803 -7.50 48.38 2.37
N PRO A 804 -8.59 48.86 3.00
CA PRO A 804 -8.51 49.63 4.23
C PRO A 804 -7.82 48.83 5.34
N PRO A 805 -7.03 49.45 6.24
CA PRO A 805 -6.31 48.74 7.31
C PRO A 805 -7.17 47.81 8.19
N GLY A 806 -8.45 48.14 8.39
CA GLY A 806 -9.39 47.32 9.18
C GLY A 806 -9.95 46.09 8.45
N GLU A 807 -9.74 45.98 7.13
CA GLU A 807 -10.16 44.84 6.31
C GLU A 807 -8.97 43.92 5.96
N ILE A 808 -7.75 44.30 6.36
CA ILE A 808 -6.56 43.49 6.13
C ILE A 808 -6.55 42.31 7.11
N THR A 809 -6.50 41.10 6.56
CA THR A 809 -6.39 39.86 7.31
C THR A 809 -5.11 39.12 6.93
N ASP A 810 -4.78 38.04 7.64
CA ASP A 810 -3.57 37.24 7.37
C ASP A 810 -3.49 36.71 5.92
N TYR A 811 -4.66 36.53 5.27
CA TYR A 811 -4.79 36.04 3.90
C TYR A 811 -4.30 37.05 2.84
N HIS A 812 -4.22 38.33 3.18
CA HIS A 812 -3.79 39.36 2.25
C HIS A 812 -2.26 39.51 2.18
N TYR A 813 -1.55 38.88 3.12
CA TYR A 813 -0.10 38.83 3.13
C TYR A 813 0.40 37.62 2.34
N ARG A 814 1.62 37.73 1.79
CA ARG A 814 2.29 36.63 1.10
C ARG A 814 2.25 35.34 1.93
N ASP A 815 1.76 34.24 1.36
CA ASP A 815 1.75 32.92 2.03
C ASP A 815 2.86 32.02 1.47
N GLY A 816 3.26 31.00 2.25
CA GLY A 816 4.29 30.02 1.90
C GLY A 816 5.70 30.32 2.43
N PHE A 817 6.64 29.41 2.14
CA PHE A 817 8.04 29.45 2.60
C PHE A 817 8.99 29.49 1.40
N GLU A 818 10.15 30.14 1.55
CA GLU A 818 11.15 30.26 0.46
C GLU A 818 12.47 29.52 0.80
N THR A 819 12.89 28.66 -0.12
CA THR A 819 14.12 27.86 -0.04
C THR A 819 15.39 28.71 0.01
N ALA A 820 15.44 29.80 -0.74
CA ALA A 820 16.62 30.66 -0.83
C ALA A 820 16.91 31.40 0.48
N ASN A 821 15.85 31.86 1.17
CA ASN A 821 15.97 32.53 2.46
C ASN A 821 16.30 31.54 3.58
N ALA A 822 15.59 30.40 3.62
CA ALA A 822 15.77 29.38 4.64
C ALA A 822 17.18 28.76 4.60
N SER A 823 17.76 28.56 3.41
CA SER A 823 19.13 28.03 3.25
C SER A 823 20.18 28.82 4.04
N ARG A 824 20.08 30.16 4.06
CA ARG A 824 21.05 31.03 4.75
C ARG A 824 20.72 31.27 6.23
N ILE A 825 19.59 30.76 6.72
CA ILE A 825 19.20 30.86 8.13
C ILE A 825 19.77 29.68 8.92
N PHE A 826 19.90 28.50 8.31
CA PHE A 826 20.43 27.31 9.01
C PHE A 826 21.95 27.32 9.28
N THR A 827 22.68 28.41 9.06
CA THR A 827 24.08 28.56 9.53
C THR A 827 24.15 28.95 11.00
N SER A 828 23.03 29.33 11.62
CA SER A 828 22.93 29.55 13.07
C SER A 828 23.19 28.29 13.90
N THR A 829 23.17 27.09 13.29
CA THR A 829 23.30 25.78 13.96
C THR A 829 24.73 25.20 13.92
N ASP A 830 25.69 25.85 13.28
CA ASP A 830 27.01 25.27 12.98
C ASP A 830 28.06 25.40 14.11
N GLY A 831 27.65 25.78 15.33
CA GLY A 831 28.46 25.60 16.55
C GLY A 831 29.81 26.32 16.63
N THR A 832 30.27 27.02 15.59
CA THR A 832 31.50 27.82 15.62
C THR A 832 31.21 29.20 16.22
N GLN A 833 31.02 29.26 17.54
CA GLN A 833 31.40 30.44 18.32
C GLN A 833 32.82 30.18 18.84
N SER A 834 33.78 30.94 18.32
CA SER A 834 35.10 31.12 18.94
C SER A 834 34.99 31.90 20.24
#